data_AF-A0AAV1BUW5-F1
#
_entry.id   AF-A0AAV1BUW5-F1
#
_cell.length_a   1.000
_cell.length_b   1.000
_cell.length_c   1.000
_cell.angle_alpha   90.00
_cell.angle_beta   90.00
_cell.angle_gamma   90.00
#
_symmetry.space_group_name_H-M   'P 1'
#
loop_
_entity.id
_entity.type
_entity.pdbx_description
1 polymer ?
#
loop_
_entity_poly.entity_id
_entity_poly.type
_entity_poly.pdbx_seq_one_letter_code
_entity_poly.pdbx_strand_id
1 'polypeptide(L)'
;MASSIEPRDACVVGVARTPMGGFLGSLSSVPATKLGSLAIQSALERANVDPSLVQEVFFGNVLSANLGQAPARQAALGAGIPHSVICTTINKVCASGMKATMLAAQTIQMGLNDVVVAGGMESMSNAPKYLAQARSGSRLGHDTVIDGMLKDGLWDVYNDFGMGVCAELCAEQHHITREDQDSYAIQSFERGTAAQKSGVFAWEIVPVKISGGRGKNPIIIDKDEGLGKFDASKLRKLPPSFKKTGGSVTAGNASLISDGAAALVLVSGEKALKLGLKVIARIRGYADAAQAPELFTTAPALAIPKAISNSGLEHSQIDYYEINEAFSVVALANQKLLNLDMEKLNVHGGAVSLGHPLGCSGARILVTLLGVMRQQNAKFGVAAVCNGGGGASAVVVELMQLQWVARQELEALRIDTCKLQEMFSFHVRRNSTDSPNTLVGAPTKWMGSSPGSNSGGSPRAEVGEIDTSAPFQSVKAAVSLFGDAATSPRNVTPSATNRPVGVRRPRTPDDQRVLEKETQIHLALKELEDFKERLKNTEATKAQARRELDKANRTLQELTNKLEIISESKQNAMESAEAAKERVQEMEEQKSSQLERGEGGGGGQGVDAWKQDVDNEREQYKASSTELISAKQALTMLRRDFDGALESKLAAFQQAADTQHVTQVNQERVSQISKEITSLRETLGQVKLATLEAQDIRNQHNLEREARLESHARAKGELDLKMKSLKEGNDGQLLLQPPKVMEEKLEEATEAVKVLQEQLNNVKESDMSSLKSITEELKKGRRELEEILEEQNRERSLVDQLGLQVEGLRKEHSDLKEKVMEAENRVGSLEAELNTYKNQLRKAREENIDPGQVSSICDDLNSQIQQLTLESKKTRQETEEMKKNMETLREEAERAWNVTREAEERLKVTLEEVEEAKAAERQAGGMIHHQDTKHPSSSPSSSSSSSQQPTGKIRLSKEEFERLSKKAEECRAEADIKVATIMAQMESIKGREREALKTVEAVKVEKQRVESAIEEALKQADMADAAKQVVEGELLKWRQRDSFNSSS
;
A
#
# COMPACT_ATOMS: atom_id res chain seq x y z
N MET A 1 37.24 5.46 6.16
CA MET A 1 37.12 4.10 5.57
C MET A 1 36.62 4.27 4.14
N ALA A 2 37.20 3.58 3.16
CA ALA A 2 36.77 3.69 1.76
C ALA A 2 35.46 2.93 1.54
N SER A 3 34.60 3.40 0.63
CA SER A 3 33.34 2.74 0.28
C SER A 3 33.59 1.51 -0.58
N SER A 4 33.69 0.33 0.05
CA SER A 4 33.57 -0.93 -0.66
C SER A 4 32.17 -1.07 -1.26
N ILE A 5 32.11 -1.66 -2.46
CA ILE A 5 30.90 -2.17 -3.07
C ILE A 5 30.72 -3.58 -2.51
N GLU A 6 29.61 -3.84 -1.82
CA GLU A 6 29.34 -5.17 -1.27
C GLU A 6 28.67 -6.07 -2.32
N PRO A 7 28.83 -7.41 -2.28
CA PRO A 7 28.37 -8.31 -3.34
C PRO A 7 26.90 -8.17 -3.76
N ARG A 8 26.03 -7.82 -2.81
CA ARG A 8 24.57 -7.65 -2.99
C ARG A 8 24.12 -6.18 -2.89
N ASP A 9 25.04 -5.22 -2.96
CA ASP A 9 24.68 -3.82 -3.19
C ASP A 9 23.91 -3.70 -4.52
N ALA A 10 22.81 -2.93 -4.53
CA ALA A 10 22.09 -2.58 -5.74
C ALA A 10 22.75 -1.34 -6.37
N CYS A 11 23.68 -1.57 -7.29
CA CYS A 11 24.49 -0.54 -7.94
C CYS A 11 23.82 0.00 -9.21
N VAL A 12 23.61 1.31 -9.29
CA VAL A 12 23.18 2.00 -10.52
C VAL A 12 24.41 2.19 -11.41
N VAL A 13 24.41 1.59 -12.60
CA VAL A 13 25.55 1.63 -13.56
C VAL A 13 25.26 2.45 -14.82
N GLY A 14 23.98 2.69 -15.15
CA GLY A 14 23.60 3.54 -16.27
C GLY A 14 22.20 4.12 -16.07
N VAL A 15 21.97 5.30 -16.65
CA VAL A 15 20.69 6.01 -16.57
C VAL A 15 20.41 6.79 -17.86
N ALA A 16 19.13 6.95 -18.16
CA ALA A 16 18.65 7.80 -19.25
C ALA A 16 17.22 8.24 -19.03
N ARG A 17 16.85 9.39 -19.62
CA ARG A 17 15.47 9.82 -19.78
C ARG A 17 15.24 10.42 -21.16
N THR A 18 14.01 10.40 -21.63
CA THR A 18 13.60 11.27 -22.75
C THR A 18 13.56 12.73 -22.26
N PRO A 19 13.46 13.72 -23.16
CA PRO A 19 12.88 14.99 -22.79
C PRO A 19 11.44 14.78 -22.32
N MET A 20 10.92 15.73 -21.56
CA MET A 20 9.53 15.78 -21.15
C MET A 20 8.75 16.63 -22.17
N GLY A 21 7.80 16.01 -22.87
CA GLY A 21 6.89 16.69 -23.79
C GLY A 21 5.66 17.18 -23.04
N GLY A 22 5.13 18.36 -23.40
CA GLY A 22 3.87 18.84 -22.85
C GLY A 22 2.67 18.08 -23.43
N PHE A 23 1.52 18.13 -22.74
CA PHE A 23 0.27 17.55 -23.22
C PHE A 23 -0.11 18.03 -24.62
N LEU A 24 -0.38 17.08 -25.52
CA LEU A 24 -0.60 17.29 -26.95
C LEU A 24 0.53 18.07 -27.66
N GLY A 25 1.72 18.05 -27.06
CA GLY A 25 2.92 18.77 -27.50
C GLY A 25 3.90 17.90 -28.27
N SER A 26 5.19 18.18 -28.08
CA SER A 26 6.31 17.67 -28.87
C SER A 26 6.40 16.14 -28.96
N LEU A 27 6.04 15.40 -27.91
CA LEU A 27 6.13 13.93 -27.86
C LEU A 27 4.79 13.21 -28.06
N SER A 28 3.69 13.94 -28.26
CA SER A 28 2.33 13.37 -28.35
C SER A 28 2.14 12.31 -29.44
N SER A 29 2.96 12.34 -30.51
CA SER A 29 2.94 11.34 -31.59
C SER A 29 3.67 10.02 -31.26
N VAL A 30 4.30 9.90 -30.08
CA VAL A 30 5.12 8.75 -29.69
C VAL A 30 4.44 7.98 -28.54
N PRO A 31 4.09 6.69 -28.72
CA PRO A 31 3.50 5.88 -27.65
C PRO A 31 4.42 5.74 -26.44
N ALA A 32 3.82 5.64 -25.24
CA ALA A 32 4.54 5.48 -23.98
C ALA A 32 5.56 4.33 -24.03
N THR A 33 5.18 3.18 -24.61
CA THR A 33 6.04 2.00 -24.76
C THR A 33 7.29 2.28 -25.60
N LYS A 34 7.19 3.14 -26.64
CA LYS A 34 8.34 3.53 -27.46
C LYS A 34 9.24 4.56 -26.78
N LEU A 35 8.69 5.47 -25.98
CA LEU A 35 9.46 6.34 -25.10
C LEU A 35 10.25 5.50 -24.08
N GLY A 36 9.59 4.50 -23.47
CA GLY A 36 10.20 3.51 -22.59
C GLY A 36 11.36 2.77 -23.25
N SER A 37 11.17 2.25 -24.47
CA SER A 37 12.25 1.60 -25.22
C SER A 37 13.49 2.49 -25.42
N LEU A 38 13.30 3.76 -25.79
CA LEU A 38 14.41 4.69 -26.01
C LEU A 38 15.18 4.97 -24.71
N ALA A 39 14.48 5.12 -23.60
CA ALA A 39 15.11 5.30 -22.28
C ALA A 39 15.88 4.04 -21.85
N ILE A 40 15.28 2.84 -21.96
CA ILE A 40 15.92 1.57 -21.60
C ILE A 40 17.17 1.32 -22.45
N GLN A 41 17.05 1.41 -23.78
CA GLN A 41 18.15 1.20 -24.72
C GLN A 41 19.34 2.10 -24.36
N SER A 42 19.09 3.39 -24.20
CA SER A 42 20.15 4.37 -23.94
C SER A 42 20.76 4.23 -22.54
N ALA A 43 20.00 3.75 -21.55
CA ALA A 43 20.53 3.46 -20.23
C ALA A 43 21.48 2.25 -20.25
N LEU A 44 21.17 1.21 -21.04
CA LEU A 44 22.04 0.05 -21.29
C LEU A 44 23.29 0.43 -22.08
N GLU A 45 23.15 1.20 -23.16
CA GLU A 45 24.27 1.73 -23.94
C GLU A 45 25.22 2.57 -23.07
N ARG A 46 24.69 3.46 -22.21
CA ARG A 46 25.48 4.26 -21.25
C ARG A 46 26.10 3.44 -20.11
N ALA A 47 25.47 2.32 -19.74
CA ALA A 47 26.03 1.38 -18.77
C ALA A 47 27.15 0.51 -19.35
N ASN A 48 27.26 0.42 -20.68
CA ASN A 48 28.03 -0.62 -21.38
C ASN A 48 27.60 -2.05 -20.97
N VAL A 49 26.29 -2.27 -20.84
CA VAL A 49 25.69 -3.56 -20.48
C VAL A 49 24.98 -4.14 -21.70
N ASP A 50 25.38 -5.34 -22.12
CA ASP A 50 24.73 -6.08 -23.20
C ASP A 50 23.27 -6.39 -22.81
N PRO A 51 22.26 -6.09 -23.65
CA PRO A 51 20.85 -6.38 -23.36
C PRO A 51 20.55 -7.85 -23.02
N SER A 52 21.38 -8.79 -23.47
CA SER A 52 21.25 -10.22 -23.15
C SER A 52 21.64 -10.61 -21.72
N LEU A 53 22.33 -9.71 -20.99
CA LEU A 53 22.65 -9.91 -19.59
C LEU A 53 21.50 -9.53 -18.65
N VAL A 54 20.50 -8.76 -19.14
CA VAL A 54 19.33 -8.35 -18.34
C VAL A 54 18.47 -9.57 -18.01
N GLN A 55 18.13 -9.75 -16.74
CA GLN A 55 17.34 -10.89 -16.27
C GLN A 55 15.87 -10.51 -16.05
N GLU A 56 15.61 -9.27 -15.64
CA GLU A 56 14.26 -8.76 -15.40
C GLU A 56 14.13 -7.25 -15.69
N VAL A 57 12.91 -6.81 -15.99
CA VAL A 57 12.54 -5.41 -16.21
C VAL A 57 11.31 -5.05 -15.37
N PHE A 58 11.46 -4.10 -14.44
CA PHE A 58 10.33 -3.46 -13.75
C PHE A 58 10.11 -2.07 -14.33
N PHE A 59 8.93 -1.78 -14.88
CA PHE A 59 8.68 -0.49 -15.52
C PHE A 59 7.33 0.12 -15.13
N GLY A 60 7.37 1.33 -14.57
CA GLY A 60 6.21 2.08 -14.13
C GLY A 60 5.36 2.60 -15.29
N ASN A 61 4.04 2.40 -15.23
CA ASN A 61 3.08 3.01 -16.16
C ASN A 61 1.68 3.03 -15.51
N VAL A 62 0.99 4.17 -15.57
CA VAL A 62 -0.32 4.35 -14.94
C VAL A 62 -1.44 4.23 -15.97
N LEU A 63 -1.37 5.02 -17.04
CA LEU A 63 -2.42 5.15 -18.05
C LEU A 63 -2.25 4.07 -19.12
N SER A 64 -2.41 2.82 -18.69
CA SER A 64 -2.10 1.62 -19.48
C SER A 64 -3.17 1.23 -20.52
N ALA A 65 -4.35 1.87 -20.47
CA ALA A 65 -5.41 1.61 -21.44
C ALA A 65 -4.97 1.95 -22.88
N ASN A 66 -5.36 1.11 -23.84
CA ASN A 66 -4.98 1.20 -25.26
C ASN A 66 -3.46 1.08 -25.56
N LEU A 67 -2.58 0.87 -24.57
CA LEU A 67 -1.16 0.54 -24.83
C LEU A 67 -0.96 -0.89 -25.32
N GLY A 68 -1.95 -1.77 -25.16
CA GLY A 68 -1.85 -3.20 -25.47
C GLY A 68 -1.29 -4.04 -24.30
N GLN A 69 -1.05 -5.33 -24.55
CA GLN A 69 -0.62 -6.26 -23.51
C GLN A 69 0.79 -5.94 -22.98
N ALA A 70 0.97 -6.07 -21.66
CA ALA A 70 2.25 -5.94 -20.95
C ALA A 70 3.15 -4.76 -21.40
N PRO A 71 2.79 -3.49 -21.12
CA PRO A 71 3.57 -2.32 -21.56
C PRO A 71 5.08 -2.39 -21.26
N ALA A 72 5.50 -2.81 -20.05
CA ALA A 72 6.92 -2.97 -19.71
C ALA A 72 7.65 -3.96 -20.65
N ARG A 73 6.97 -5.04 -21.06
CA ARG A 73 7.51 -6.01 -22.02
C ARG A 73 7.67 -5.41 -23.41
N GLN A 74 6.70 -4.60 -23.87
CA GLN A 74 6.84 -3.88 -25.15
C GLN A 74 8.03 -2.92 -25.12
N ALA A 75 8.20 -2.18 -24.02
CA ALA A 75 9.32 -1.26 -23.84
C ALA A 75 10.67 -2.01 -23.89
N ALA A 76 10.79 -3.12 -23.16
CA ALA A 76 11.98 -3.97 -23.13
C ALA A 76 12.33 -4.55 -24.50
N LEU A 77 11.37 -5.19 -25.19
CA LEU A 77 11.57 -5.76 -26.52
C LEU A 77 11.95 -4.68 -27.55
N GLY A 78 11.29 -3.52 -27.51
CA GLY A 78 11.61 -2.39 -28.38
C GLY A 78 12.95 -1.71 -28.08
N ALA A 79 13.61 -2.06 -26.98
CA ALA A 79 14.97 -1.67 -26.61
C ALA A 79 16.04 -2.74 -26.95
N GLY A 80 15.65 -3.87 -27.56
CA GLY A 80 16.56 -4.95 -27.92
C GLY A 80 16.82 -5.99 -26.81
N ILE A 81 16.08 -5.96 -25.70
CA ILE A 81 16.19 -6.97 -24.65
C ILE A 81 15.59 -8.31 -25.16
N PRO A 82 16.24 -9.48 -24.95
CA PRO A 82 15.77 -10.75 -25.49
C PRO A 82 14.41 -11.22 -25.00
N HIS A 83 13.81 -12.13 -25.79
CA HIS A 83 12.48 -12.68 -25.49
C HIS A 83 12.43 -13.53 -24.21
N SER A 84 13.57 -13.97 -23.67
CA SER A 84 13.65 -14.74 -22.42
C SER A 84 13.47 -13.92 -21.14
N VAL A 85 13.58 -12.58 -21.23
CA VAL A 85 13.69 -11.70 -20.05
C VAL A 85 12.32 -11.40 -19.42
N ILE A 86 12.21 -11.51 -18.10
CA ILE A 86 10.95 -11.26 -17.37
C ILE A 86 10.65 -9.76 -17.37
N CYS A 87 9.37 -9.37 -17.51
CA CYS A 87 8.97 -7.96 -17.60
C CYS A 87 7.65 -7.71 -16.85
N THR A 88 7.67 -6.79 -15.90
CA THR A 88 6.54 -6.47 -15.02
C THR A 88 6.20 -4.99 -15.11
N THR A 89 4.97 -4.66 -15.53
CA THR A 89 4.45 -3.28 -15.49
C THR A 89 3.98 -2.95 -14.07
N ILE A 90 4.44 -1.84 -13.52
CA ILE A 90 4.11 -1.41 -12.15
C ILE A 90 3.17 -0.20 -12.19
N ASN A 91 2.08 -0.24 -11.43
CA ASN A 91 1.24 0.93 -11.17
C ASN A 91 1.16 1.20 -9.67
N LYS A 92 1.73 2.33 -9.25
CA LYS A 92 1.56 3.00 -7.94
C LYS A 92 1.31 4.50 -8.18
N VAL A 93 0.48 4.80 -9.18
CA VAL A 93 0.22 6.14 -9.73
C VAL A 93 1.55 6.89 -9.98
N CYS A 94 1.72 8.13 -9.50
CA CYS A 94 2.93 8.94 -9.64
C CYS A 94 4.22 8.27 -9.14
N ALA A 95 4.13 7.32 -8.20
CA ALA A 95 5.27 6.64 -7.60
C ALA A 95 5.72 5.38 -8.38
N SER A 96 5.05 5.03 -9.47
CA SER A 96 5.28 3.76 -10.21
C SER A 96 6.75 3.53 -10.57
N GLY A 97 7.43 4.50 -11.20
CA GLY A 97 8.83 4.37 -11.59
C GLY A 97 9.83 4.31 -10.43
N MET A 98 9.46 4.89 -9.27
CA MET A 98 10.26 4.74 -8.05
C MET A 98 10.06 3.35 -7.44
N LYS A 99 8.81 2.87 -7.35
CA LYS A 99 8.50 1.54 -6.84
C LYS A 99 9.11 0.43 -7.72
N ALA A 100 9.15 0.62 -9.03
CA ALA A 100 9.88 -0.25 -9.95
C ALA A 100 11.39 -0.33 -9.62
N THR A 101 12.01 0.80 -9.28
CA THR A 101 13.41 0.86 -8.84
C THR A 101 13.63 0.15 -7.50
N MET A 102 12.69 0.28 -6.56
CA MET A 102 12.73 -0.46 -5.28
C MET A 102 12.62 -1.97 -5.49
N LEU A 103 11.70 -2.44 -6.35
CA LEU A 103 11.54 -3.86 -6.67
C LEU A 103 12.79 -4.44 -7.33
N ALA A 104 13.38 -3.71 -8.29
CA ALA A 104 14.64 -4.11 -8.92
C ALA A 104 15.77 -4.25 -7.88
N ALA A 105 15.94 -3.27 -6.99
CA ALA A 105 16.90 -3.32 -5.89
C ALA A 105 16.65 -4.52 -4.95
N GLN A 106 15.39 -4.80 -4.62
CA GLN A 106 14.99 -5.95 -3.80
C GLN A 106 15.39 -7.28 -4.45
N THR A 107 15.12 -7.49 -5.73
CA THR A 107 15.52 -8.75 -6.41
C THR A 107 17.04 -8.96 -6.43
N ILE A 108 17.83 -7.87 -6.52
CA ILE A 108 19.30 -7.91 -6.45
C ILE A 108 19.79 -8.22 -5.03
N GLN A 109 19.22 -7.53 -4.03
CA GLN A 109 19.57 -7.70 -2.62
C GLN A 109 19.23 -9.11 -2.10
N MET A 110 18.13 -9.70 -2.57
CA MET A 110 17.74 -11.08 -2.29
C MET A 110 18.53 -12.13 -3.10
N GLY A 111 19.38 -11.71 -4.05
CA GLY A 111 20.17 -12.61 -4.90
C GLY A 111 19.38 -13.36 -5.97
N LEU A 112 18.17 -12.91 -6.32
CA LEU A 112 17.34 -13.50 -7.38
C LEU A 112 17.84 -13.09 -8.78
N ASN A 113 18.28 -11.83 -8.91
CA ASN A 113 18.81 -11.25 -10.14
C ASN A 113 20.17 -10.58 -9.88
N ASP A 114 20.99 -10.47 -10.92
CA ASP A 114 22.24 -9.69 -10.90
C ASP A 114 22.20 -8.47 -11.84
N VAL A 115 21.35 -8.45 -12.87
CA VAL A 115 21.19 -7.33 -13.81
C VAL A 115 19.70 -7.08 -14.06
N VAL A 116 19.20 -5.92 -13.66
CA VAL A 116 17.78 -5.56 -13.72
C VAL A 116 17.63 -4.14 -14.26
N VAL A 117 16.70 -3.96 -15.20
CA VAL A 117 16.31 -2.62 -15.66
C VAL A 117 15.10 -2.15 -14.86
N ALA A 118 15.19 -0.93 -14.31
CA ALA A 118 14.10 -0.26 -13.63
C ALA A 118 13.75 1.07 -14.31
N GLY A 119 12.55 1.59 -14.09
CA GLY A 119 12.19 2.93 -14.53
C GLY A 119 10.69 3.10 -14.70
N GLY A 120 10.30 3.99 -15.60
CA GLY A 120 8.90 4.16 -15.98
C GLY A 120 8.70 5.04 -17.21
N MET A 121 7.47 5.01 -17.72
CA MET A 121 7.01 5.73 -18.91
C MET A 121 5.55 6.16 -18.73
N GLU A 122 5.20 7.30 -19.31
CA GLU A 122 3.82 7.70 -19.49
C GLU A 122 3.67 8.42 -20.84
N SER A 123 2.50 8.29 -21.45
CA SER A 123 2.06 9.25 -22.46
C SER A 123 0.63 9.67 -22.16
N MET A 124 0.51 10.76 -21.41
CA MET A 124 -0.78 11.34 -21.04
C MET A 124 -1.52 11.89 -22.27
N SER A 125 -0.79 12.32 -23.31
CA SER A 125 -1.36 12.74 -24.60
C SER A 125 -2.10 11.63 -25.34
N ASN A 126 -1.70 10.36 -25.13
CA ASN A 126 -2.29 9.19 -25.79
C ASN A 126 -3.28 8.43 -24.91
N ALA A 127 -3.60 8.95 -23.72
CA ALA A 127 -4.61 8.36 -22.84
C ALA A 127 -5.99 8.40 -23.53
N PRO A 128 -6.65 7.25 -23.73
CA PRO A 128 -7.93 7.21 -24.43
C PRO A 128 -9.09 7.64 -23.53
N LYS A 129 -10.27 7.82 -24.15
CA LYS A 129 -11.54 7.95 -23.43
C LYS A 129 -12.28 6.61 -23.40
N TYR A 130 -13.09 6.38 -22.37
CA TYR A 130 -13.80 5.12 -22.15
C TYR A 130 -15.31 5.26 -22.34
N LEU A 131 -15.93 4.19 -22.85
CA LEU A 131 -17.38 3.97 -22.86
C LEU A 131 -17.68 2.74 -21.99
N ALA A 132 -17.87 2.95 -20.68
CA ALA A 132 -17.90 1.86 -19.70
C ALA A 132 -19.02 0.83 -19.95
N GLN A 133 -20.20 1.28 -20.38
CA GLN A 133 -21.38 0.43 -20.60
C GLN A 133 -21.48 -0.15 -22.02
N ALA A 134 -20.45 0.00 -22.87
CA ALA A 134 -20.50 -0.43 -24.27
C ALA A 134 -20.68 -1.95 -24.47
N ARG A 135 -20.37 -2.78 -23.46
CA ARG A 135 -20.55 -4.26 -23.53
C ARG A 135 -21.97 -4.72 -23.20
N SER A 136 -22.58 -4.12 -22.18
CA SER A 136 -23.96 -4.35 -21.74
C SER A 136 -24.97 -3.67 -22.67
N GLY A 137 -24.56 -2.58 -23.31
CA GLY A 137 -25.40 -1.72 -24.11
C GLY A 137 -26.19 -0.71 -23.27
N SER A 138 -26.42 0.47 -23.83
CA SER A 138 -27.25 1.51 -23.23
C SER A 138 -28.65 1.43 -23.83
N ARG A 139 -29.65 1.03 -23.03
CA ARG A 139 -31.01 0.77 -23.55
C ARG A 139 -31.78 2.06 -23.87
N LEU A 140 -31.66 3.07 -23.01
CA LEU A 140 -32.29 4.38 -23.14
C LEU A 140 -31.61 5.36 -22.18
N GLY A 141 -31.21 6.54 -22.65
CA GLY A 141 -30.52 7.55 -21.85
C GLY A 141 -29.32 8.17 -22.57
N HIS A 142 -28.55 9.01 -21.88
CA HIS A 142 -27.29 9.54 -22.37
C HIS A 142 -26.12 8.64 -21.93
N ASP A 143 -25.23 8.32 -22.86
CA ASP A 143 -23.95 7.67 -22.53
C ASP A 143 -22.90 8.68 -22.06
N THR A 144 -22.07 8.23 -21.11
CA THR A 144 -20.95 9.02 -20.59
C THR A 144 -19.64 8.56 -21.22
N VAL A 145 -18.96 9.47 -21.92
CA VAL A 145 -17.58 9.30 -22.38
C VAL A 145 -16.64 9.76 -21.26
N ILE A 146 -16.01 8.80 -20.58
CA ILE A 146 -15.13 9.04 -19.43
C ILE A 146 -13.72 9.38 -19.94
N ASP A 147 -13.08 10.41 -19.40
CA ASP A 147 -11.68 10.70 -19.70
C ASP A 147 -10.75 9.79 -18.89
N GLY A 148 -9.93 8.96 -19.55
CA GLY A 148 -9.10 7.96 -18.89
C GLY A 148 -7.95 8.54 -18.08
N MET A 149 -7.40 9.68 -18.50
CA MET A 149 -6.35 10.38 -17.76
C MET A 149 -6.89 10.93 -16.43
N LEU A 150 -8.10 11.50 -16.44
CA LEU A 150 -8.77 11.89 -15.21
C LEU A 150 -9.07 10.65 -14.37
N LYS A 151 -9.78 9.66 -14.93
CA LYS A 151 -10.33 8.51 -14.20
C LYS A 151 -9.28 7.65 -13.49
N ASP A 152 -8.17 7.34 -14.15
CA ASP A 152 -7.17 6.39 -13.63
C ASP A 152 -5.89 7.07 -13.12
N GLY A 153 -5.70 8.37 -13.38
CA GLY A 153 -4.49 9.11 -13.05
C GLY A 153 -4.66 10.28 -12.09
N LEU A 154 -5.76 11.04 -12.19
CA LEU A 154 -5.88 12.38 -11.59
C LEU A 154 -7.14 12.59 -10.71
N TRP A 155 -7.88 11.52 -10.39
CA TRP A 155 -9.11 11.56 -9.59
C TRP A 155 -8.96 10.80 -8.27
N ASP A 156 -9.40 11.39 -7.16
CA ASP A 156 -9.53 10.69 -5.89
C ASP A 156 -10.87 9.96 -5.85
N VAL A 157 -10.82 8.63 -5.82
CA VAL A 157 -12.02 7.78 -5.92
C VAL A 157 -12.83 7.71 -4.62
N TYR A 158 -12.31 8.23 -3.50
CA TYR A 158 -12.94 8.16 -2.19
C TYR A 158 -13.75 9.42 -1.88
N ASN A 159 -13.23 10.59 -2.27
CA ASN A 159 -13.85 11.89 -2.05
C ASN A 159 -14.48 12.51 -3.32
N ASP A 160 -14.37 11.83 -4.47
CA ASP A 160 -14.91 12.22 -5.78
C ASP A 160 -14.50 13.62 -6.28
N PHE A 161 -13.19 13.90 -6.24
CA PHE A 161 -12.61 15.13 -6.80
C PHE A 161 -11.25 14.92 -7.47
N GLY A 162 -10.81 15.90 -8.27
CA GLY A 162 -9.47 15.88 -8.87
C GLY A 162 -8.35 16.20 -7.88
N MET A 163 -7.14 15.68 -8.12
CA MET A 163 -5.95 15.83 -7.25
C MET A 163 -5.61 17.28 -6.84
N GLY A 164 -6.01 18.28 -7.66
CA GLY A 164 -5.81 19.69 -7.31
C GLY A 164 -6.65 20.17 -6.12
N VAL A 165 -7.75 19.51 -5.78
CA VAL A 165 -8.51 19.79 -4.55
C VAL A 165 -7.72 19.34 -3.31
N CYS A 166 -7.00 18.21 -3.39
CA CYS A 166 -6.04 17.81 -2.34
C CYS A 166 -4.91 18.84 -2.17
N ALA A 167 -4.44 19.43 -3.28
CA ALA A 167 -3.43 20.48 -3.24
C ALA A 167 -3.95 21.77 -2.56
N GLU A 168 -5.20 22.16 -2.83
CA GLU A 168 -5.85 23.27 -2.12
C GLU A 168 -6.06 22.96 -0.62
N LEU A 169 -6.44 21.72 -0.26
CA LEU A 169 -6.54 21.28 1.14
C LEU A 169 -5.17 21.35 1.84
N CYS A 170 -4.11 20.93 1.16
CA CYS A 170 -2.73 21.03 1.63
C CYS A 170 -2.29 22.49 1.84
N ALA A 171 -2.71 23.41 0.97
CA ALA A 171 -2.41 24.83 1.09
C ALA A 171 -3.08 25.43 2.33
N GLU A 172 -4.35 25.11 2.56
CA GLU A 172 -5.14 25.54 3.72
C GLU A 172 -4.55 25.00 5.04
N GLN A 173 -4.29 23.68 5.11
CA GLN A 173 -3.78 23.02 6.32
C GLN A 173 -2.37 23.47 6.73
N HIS A 174 -1.50 23.75 5.77
CA HIS A 174 -0.12 24.18 6.06
C HIS A 174 0.09 25.70 5.98
N HIS A 175 -0.98 26.47 5.73
CA HIS A 175 -0.98 27.93 5.60
C HIS A 175 0.05 28.40 4.55
N ILE A 176 -0.04 27.85 3.34
CA ILE A 176 0.82 28.20 2.20
C ILE A 176 -0.01 29.05 1.24
N THR A 177 0.41 30.30 1.03
CA THR A 177 -0.36 31.27 0.25
C THR A 177 -0.29 30.99 -1.26
N ARG A 178 -1.11 31.71 -2.03
CA ARG A 178 -1.01 31.74 -3.50
C ARG A 178 0.35 32.29 -3.94
N GLU A 179 0.80 33.33 -3.27
CA GLU A 179 2.05 34.04 -3.54
C GLU A 179 3.28 33.17 -3.28
N ASP A 180 3.26 32.34 -2.24
CA ASP A 180 4.30 31.34 -1.95
C ASP A 180 4.39 30.30 -3.07
N GLN A 181 3.25 29.74 -3.49
CA GLN A 181 3.19 28.72 -4.55
C GLN A 181 3.64 29.25 -5.91
N ASP A 182 3.27 30.49 -6.24
CA ASP A 182 3.68 31.16 -7.46
C ASP A 182 5.18 31.50 -7.43
N SER A 183 5.71 31.94 -6.28
CA SER A 183 7.13 32.25 -6.13
C SER A 183 7.99 30.99 -6.22
N TYR A 184 7.54 29.88 -5.62
CA TYR A 184 8.18 28.56 -5.77
C TYR A 184 8.14 28.08 -7.22
N ALA A 185 6.99 28.23 -7.91
CA ALA A 185 6.87 27.85 -9.32
C ALA A 185 7.86 28.63 -10.20
N ILE A 186 7.94 29.96 -10.01
CA ILE A 186 8.92 30.82 -10.70
C ILE A 186 10.35 30.33 -10.44
N GLN A 187 10.71 30.03 -9.19
CA GLN A 187 12.03 29.51 -8.85
C GLN A 187 12.32 28.15 -9.51
N SER A 188 11.36 27.22 -9.55
CA SER A 188 11.50 25.92 -10.25
C SER A 188 11.76 26.14 -11.75
N PHE A 189 11.01 27.02 -12.40
CA PHE A 189 11.22 27.37 -13.82
C PHE A 189 12.55 28.08 -14.08
N GLU A 190 12.99 28.97 -13.20
CA GLU A 190 14.30 29.64 -13.30
C GLU A 190 15.45 28.65 -13.14
N ARG A 191 15.39 27.75 -12.13
CA ARG A 191 16.38 26.68 -11.91
C ARG A 191 16.43 25.71 -13.10
N GLY A 192 15.28 25.25 -13.60
CA GLY A 192 15.20 24.39 -14.79
C GLY A 192 15.70 25.07 -16.06
N THR A 193 15.37 26.35 -16.26
CA THR A 193 15.86 27.13 -17.41
C THR A 193 17.37 27.35 -17.34
N ALA A 194 17.92 27.61 -16.15
CA ALA A 194 19.37 27.72 -15.94
C ALA A 194 20.06 26.38 -16.23
N ALA A 195 19.52 25.27 -15.72
CA ALA A 195 20.02 23.92 -15.95
C ALA A 195 20.01 23.52 -17.45
N GLN A 196 18.92 23.82 -18.17
CA GLN A 196 18.87 23.58 -19.61
C GLN A 196 19.87 24.46 -20.39
N LYS A 197 20.09 25.71 -19.97
CA LYS A 197 21.04 26.63 -20.62
C LYS A 197 22.51 26.26 -20.37
N SER A 198 22.84 25.76 -19.18
CA SER A 198 24.19 25.27 -18.86
C SER A 198 24.50 23.88 -19.44
N GLY A 199 23.51 23.24 -20.06
CA GLY A 199 23.67 21.92 -20.68
C GLY A 199 23.72 20.76 -19.68
N VAL A 200 23.41 20.99 -18.41
CA VAL A 200 23.59 19.98 -17.36
C VAL A 200 22.66 18.78 -17.48
N PHE A 201 21.58 18.87 -18.28
CA PHE A 201 20.72 17.73 -18.61
C PHE A 201 21.28 16.82 -19.74
N ALA A 202 22.37 17.19 -20.41
CA ALA A 202 22.89 16.44 -21.57
C ALA A 202 23.36 15.01 -21.24
N TRP A 203 23.73 14.74 -19.98
CA TRP A 203 24.11 13.39 -19.53
C TRP A 203 22.91 12.47 -19.27
N GLU A 204 21.72 13.03 -19.04
CA GLU A 204 20.50 12.29 -18.71
C GLU A 204 19.54 12.21 -19.90
N ILE A 205 19.32 13.30 -20.64
CA ILE A 205 18.41 13.34 -21.80
C ILE A 205 18.94 12.49 -22.96
N VAL A 206 18.02 11.83 -23.65
CA VAL A 206 18.19 11.11 -24.93
C VAL A 206 17.29 11.76 -25.97
N PRO A 207 17.83 12.33 -27.06
CA PRO A 207 17.00 12.95 -28.09
C PRO A 207 16.01 11.97 -28.77
N VAL A 208 14.74 12.33 -28.81
CA VAL A 208 13.68 11.55 -29.47
C VAL A 208 13.56 12.00 -30.92
N LYS A 209 13.66 11.06 -31.85
CA LYS A 209 13.50 11.30 -33.30
C LYS A 209 12.07 10.96 -33.72
N ILE A 210 11.35 11.95 -34.21
CA ILE A 210 9.97 11.83 -34.69
C ILE A 210 9.97 11.92 -36.22
N SER A 211 9.14 11.08 -36.87
CA SER A 211 9.01 11.12 -38.34
C SER A 211 8.44 12.46 -38.80
N GLY A 212 9.14 13.17 -39.68
CA GLY A 212 8.63 14.38 -40.33
C GLY A 212 7.49 14.10 -41.34
N GLY A 213 7.18 12.84 -41.60
CA GLY A 213 6.31 12.40 -42.70
C GLY A 213 7.09 12.17 -44.01
N ARG A 214 6.36 11.74 -45.05
CA ARG A 214 6.97 11.32 -46.33
C ARG A 214 7.76 12.47 -46.97
N GLY A 215 9.08 12.28 -47.10
CA GLY A 215 9.98 13.23 -47.76
C GLY A 215 10.46 14.41 -46.90
N LYS A 216 10.17 14.44 -45.59
CA LYS A 216 10.69 15.46 -44.67
C LYS A 216 11.74 14.86 -43.73
N ASN A 217 12.70 15.68 -43.32
CA ASN A 217 13.69 15.30 -42.31
C ASN A 217 13.00 14.97 -40.97
N PRO A 218 13.54 14.01 -40.18
CA PRO A 218 13.00 13.71 -38.86
C PRO A 218 13.18 14.91 -37.92
N ILE A 219 12.16 15.17 -37.11
CA ILE A 219 12.19 16.19 -36.07
C ILE A 219 12.91 15.59 -34.87
N ILE A 220 13.90 16.32 -34.33
CA ILE A 220 14.65 15.91 -33.14
C ILE A 220 14.13 16.72 -31.95
N ILE A 221 13.63 16.05 -30.93
CA ILE A 221 13.25 16.65 -29.65
C ILE A 221 14.34 16.30 -28.64
N ASP A 222 15.09 17.30 -28.16
CA ASP A 222 16.27 17.16 -27.32
C ASP A 222 16.22 17.97 -26.01
N LYS A 223 15.08 18.64 -25.74
CA LYS A 223 14.89 19.62 -24.66
C LYS A 223 13.52 19.47 -24.02
N ASP A 224 13.44 19.79 -22.72
CA ASP A 224 12.20 19.72 -21.96
C ASP A 224 11.28 20.89 -22.36
N GLU A 225 10.06 20.58 -22.80
CA GLU A 225 9.21 21.53 -23.54
C GLU A 225 8.66 22.67 -22.67
N GLY A 226 8.39 22.39 -21.38
CA GLY A 226 7.79 23.33 -20.43
C GLY A 226 8.64 24.60 -20.25
N LEU A 227 9.96 24.45 -20.17
CA LEU A 227 10.91 25.53 -19.93
C LEU A 227 10.90 26.61 -21.03
N GLY A 228 10.57 26.24 -22.27
CA GLY A 228 10.57 27.16 -23.41
C GLY A 228 9.36 28.11 -23.45
N LYS A 229 8.30 27.84 -22.68
CA LYS A 229 7.01 28.56 -22.74
C LYS A 229 6.71 29.42 -21.51
N PHE A 230 7.63 29.47 -20.55
CA PHE A 230 7.42 30.09 -19.24
C PHE A 230 7.36 31.62 -19.28
N ASP A 231 6.44 32.20 -18.49
CA ASP A 231 6.30 33.64 -18.29
C ASP A 231 5.77 33.94 -16.87
N ALA A 232 6.68 34.37 -15.99
CA ALA A 232 6.38 34.70 -14.60
C ALA A 232 5.30 35.80 -14.44
N SER A 233 5.18 36.72 -15.40
CA SER A 233 4.20 37.81 -15.36
C SER A 233 2.79 37.34 -15.69
N LYS A 234 2.67 36.28 -16.52
CA LYS A 234 1.41 35.61 -16.81
C LYS A 234 1.01 34.66 -15.68
N LEU A 235 1.95 33.91 -15.11
CA LEU A 235 1.70 32.97 -14.01
C LEU A 235 0.95 33.65 -12.86
N ARG A 236 1.44 34.80 -12.38
CA ARG A 236 0.80 35.57 -11.29
C ARG A 236 -0.61 36.08 -11.61
N LYS A 237 -1.01 36.10 -12.89
CA LYS A 237 -2.33 36.55 -13.35
C LYS A 237 -3.28 35.38 -13.63
N LEU A 238 -2.83 34.13 -13.51
CA LEU A 238 -3.69 32.97 -13.74
C LEU A 238 -4.77 32.86 -12.64
N PRO A 239 -6.02 32.55 -13.02
CA PRO A 239 -7.06 32.25 -12.05
C PRO A 239 -6.81 30.88 -11.37
N PRO A 240 -7.29 30.68 -10.14
CA PRO A 240 -7.31 29.37 -9.50
C PRO A 240 -8.05 28.33 -10.35
N SER A 241 -7.54 27.10 -10.36
CA SER A 241 -8.00 26.04 -11.26
C SER A 241 -8.98 25.05 -10.62
N PHE A 242 -9.00 24.95 -9.28
CA PHE A 242 -9.76 23.90 -8.57
C PHE A 242 -10.83 24.43 -7.60
N LYS A 243 -10.67 25.65 -7.07
CA LYS A 243 -11.69 26.34 -6.24
C LYS A 243 -12.12 27.65 -6.90
N LYS A 244 -13.44 27.88 -7.02
CA LYS A 244 -14.01 29.08 -7.66
C LYS A 244 -13.71 30.39 -6.92
N THR A 245 -13.54 30.31 -5.60
CA THR A 245 -13.30 31.43 -4.69
C THR A 245 -12.29 31.00 -3.64
N GLY A 246 -11.29 31.84 -3.34
CA GLY A 246 -10.26 31.54 -2.35
C GLY A 246 -9.26 30.43 -2.74
N GLY A 247 -9.27 29.97 -3.99
CA GLY A 247 -8.28 29.00 -4.47
C GLY A 247 -6.88 29.59 -4.63
N SER A 248 -5.88 28.75 -4.42
CA SER A 248 -4.46 29.07 -4.45
C SER A 248 -3.71 28.31 -5.56
N VAL A 249 -4.24 27.19 -6.03
CA VAL A 249 -3.61 26.32 -7.02
C VAL A 249 -4.02 26.74 -8.43
N THR A 250 -3.06 26.92 -9.31
CA THR A 250 -3.24 27.32 -10.72
C THR A 250 -2.52 26.38 -11.67
N ALA A 251 -2.90 26.40 -12.95
CA ALA A 251 -2.15 25.71 -14.01
C ALA A 251 -0.67 26.15 -14.15
N GLY A 252 -0.25 27.27 -13.54
CA GLY A 252 1.16 27.72 -13.55
C GLY A 252 1.98 27.27 -12.33
N ASN A 253 1.32 26.94 -11.21
CA ASN A 253 1.96 26.43 -9.99
C ASN A 253 1.61 24.94 -9.71
N ALA A 254 0.86 24.31 -10.62
CA ALA A 254 0.69 22.87 -10.74
C ALA A 254 1.73 22.27 -11.71
N SER A 255 1.94 20.96 -11.63
CA SER A 255 2.75 20.26 -12.64
C SER A 255 2.08 20.18 -14.02
N LEU A 256 2.92 20.18 -15.06
CA LEU A 256 2.46 20.01 -16.43
C LEU A 256 2.05 18.55 -16.70
N ILE A 257 0.86 18.34 -17.24
CA ILE A 257 0.48 17.08 -17.90
C ILE A 257 1.49 16.83 -19.03
N SER A 258 2.15 15.67 -19.03
CA SER A 258 3.35 15.44 -19.84
C SER A 258 3.49 14.01 -20.35
N ASP A 259 4.25 13.87 -21.44
CA ASP A 259 4.72 12.59 -21.99
C ASP A 259 6.21 12.43 -21.70
N GLY A 260 6.67 11.22 -21.36
CA GLY A 260 8.09 10.95 -21.17
C GLY A 260 8.41 9.61 -20.53
N ALA A 261 9.68 9.20 -20.57
CA ALA A 261 10.18 8.00 -19.93
C ALA A 261 11.57 8.19 -19.31
N ALA A 262 11.88 7.41 -18.28
CA ALA A 262 13.18 7.38 -17.61
C ALA A 262 13.52 5.94 -17.19
N ALA A 263 14.80 5.56 -17.29
CA ALA A 263 15.30 4.23 -17.00
C ALA A 263 16.63 4.27 -16.23
N LEU A 264 16.83 3.27 -15.38
CA LEU A 264 18.03 2.98 -14.62
C LEU A 264 18.42 1.52 -14.84
N VAL A 265 19.71 1.25 -15.01
CA VAL A 265 20.28 -0.11 -15.04
C VAL A 265 20.87 -0.38 -13.66
N LEU A 266 20.30 -1.35 -12.95
CA LEU A 266 20.76 -1.80 -11.64
C LEU A 266 21.50 -3.13 -11.81
N VAL A 267 22.65 -3.25 -11.15
CA VAL A 267 23.50 -4.44 -11.19
C VAL A 267 23.93 -4.79 -9.76
N SER A 268 24.03 -6.08 -9.42
CA SER A 268 24.58 -6.53 -8.14
C SER A 268 26.05 -6.12 -8.03
N GLY A 269 26.49 -5.72 -6.83
CA GLY A 269 27.88 -5.26 -6.63
C GLY A 269 28.91 -6.27 -7.13
N GLU A 270 28.72 -7.57 -6.88
CA GLU A 270 29.55 -8.65 -7.41
C GLU A 270 29.61 -8.65 -8.95
N LYS A 271 28.45 -8.54 -9.62
CA LYS A 271 28.35 -8.56 -11.08
C LYS A 271 28.92 -7.28 -11.69
N ALA A 272 28.73 -6.13 -11.06
CA ALA A 272 29.28 -4.85 -11.51
C ALA A 272 30.81 -4.88 -11.49
N LEU A 273 31.40 -5.42 -10.42
CA LEU A 273 32.85 -5.64 -10.33
C LEU A 273 33.34 -6.67 -11.36
N LYS A 274 32.65 -7.80 -11.50
CA LYS A 274 33.01 -8.87 -12.45
C LYS A 274 32.95 -8.45 -13.92
N LEU A 275 32.06 -7.52 -14.26
CA LEU A 275 31.91 -6.96 -15.61
C LEU A 275 32.73 -5.67 -15.83
N GLY A 276 33.45 -5.17 -14.82
CA GLY A 276 34.22 -3.92 -14.92
C GLY A 276 33.36 -2.67 -15.11
N LEU A 277 32.10 -2.68 -14.64
CA LEU A 277 31.15 -1.60 -14.88
C LEU A 277 31.45 -0.39 -13.99
N LYS A 278 31.27 0.80 -14.57
CA LYS A 278 31.34 2.07 -13.85
C LYS A 278 30.08 2.26 -13.00
N VAL A 279 30.16 1.93 -11.72
CA VAL A 279 29.09 2.24 -10.76
C VAL A 279 28.99 3.75 -10.59
N ILE A 280 27.78 4.29 -10.80
CA ILE A 280 27.44 5.70 -10.61
C ILE A 280 27.06 5.95 -9.15
N ALA A 281 26.20 5.09 -8.61
CA ALA A 281 25.68 5.17 -7.25
C ALA A 281 25.28 3.79 -6.74
N ARG A 282 25.03 3.65 -5.43
CA ARG A 282 24.32 2.51 -4.86
C ARG A 282 23.06 2.96 -4.13
N ILE A 283 22.02 2.14 -4.18
CA ILE A 283 20.80 2.34 -3.40
C ILE A 283 21.09 1.93 -1.96
N ARG A 284 21.01 2.89 -1.04
CA ARG A 284 21.35 2.71 0.38
C ARG A 284 20.16 2.36 1.26
N GLY A 285 18.97 2.80 0.89
CA GLY A 285 17.73 2.51 1.58
C GLY A 285 16.53 3.04 0.81
N TYR A 286 15.35 2.56 1.13
CA TYR A 286 14.11 2.97 0.50
C TYR A 286 12.93 2.68 1.42
N ALA A 287 11.81 3.37 1.21
CA ALA A 287 10.58 3.15 1.95
C ALA A 287 9.34 3.58 1.18
N ASP A 288 8.24 2.87 1.43
CA ASP A 288 6.89 3.33 1.16
C ASP A 288 6.23 3.81 2.47
N ALA A 289 5.39 4.82 2.36
CA ALA A 289 4.47 5.27 3.41
C ALA A 289 3.12 5.64 2.79
N ALA A 290 2.08 5.70 3.63
CA ALA A 290 0.75 6.15 3.23
C ALA A 290 0.01 6.77 4.42
N GLN A 291 -0.96 7.62 4.11
CA GLN A 291 -1.93 8.22 5.04
C GLN A 291 -3.27 8.41 4.31
N ALA A 292 -4.18 9.25 4.81
CA ALA A 292 -5.48 9.47 4.19
C ALA A 292 -5.36 9.90 2.70
N PRO A 293 -6.25 9.42 1.80
CA PRO A 293 -6.12 9.63 0.35
C PRO A 293 -5.98 11.09 -0.08
N GLU A 294 -6.82 11.96 0.46
CA GLU A 294 -6.83 13.41 0.21
C GLU A 294 -5.60 14.14 0.78
N LEU A 295 -4.84 13.49 1.67
CA LEU A 295 -3.59 14.02 2.26
C LEU A 295 -2.34 13.47 1.58
N PHE A 296 -2.44 12.84 0.40
CA PHE A 296 -1.27 12.28 -0.30
C PHE A 296 -0.12 13.29 -0.50
N THR A 297 -0.45 14.57 -0.58
CA THR A 297 0.49 15.69 -0.73
C THR A 297 1.61 15.69 0.32
N THR A 298 1.35 15.28 1.55
CA THR A 298 2.35 15.29 2.65
C THR A 298 2.84 13.90 3.06
N ALA A 299 2.42 12.84 2.36
CA ALA A 299 2.96 11.49 2.54
C ALA A 299 4.50 11.38 2.33
N PRO A 300 5.18 12.21 1.51
CA PRO A 300 6.65 12.21 1.45
C PRO A 300 7.32 12.55 2.79
N ALA A 301 6.68 13.36 3.65
CA ALA A 301 7.17 13.64 5.01
C ALA A 301 7.18 12.39 5.92
N LEU A 302 6.45 11.34 5.56
CA LEU A 302 6.51 10.02 6.22
C LEU A 302 7.51 9.08 5.52
N ALA A 303 7.55 9.09 4.18
CA ALA A 303 8.41 8.20 3.41
C ALA A 303 9.90 8.57 3.50
N ILE A 304 10.24 9.87 3.51
CA ILE A 304 11.63 10.36 3.54
C ILE A 304 12.36 9.94 4.84
N PRO A 305 11.85 10.24 6.06
CA PRO A 305 12.49 9.79 7.31
C PRO A 305 12.63 8.28 7.39
N LYS A 306 11.63 7.53 6.93
CA LYS A 306 11.63 6.07 6.90
C LYS A 306 12.70 5.51 5.95
N ALA A 307 12.86 6.11 4.77
CA ALA A 307 13.90 5.71 3.82
C ALA A 307 15.33 6.05 4.32
N ILE A 308 15.50 7.21 4.97
CA ILE A 308 16.75 7.63 5.62
C ILE A 308 17.11 6.67 6.76
N SER A 309 16.16 6.36 7.65
CA SER A 309 16.34 5.39 8.73
C SER A 309 16.71 4.00 8.20
N ASN A 310 15.98 3.49 7.19
CA ASN A 310 16.28 2.23 6.50
C ASN A 310 17.68 2.20 5.83
N SER A 311 18.29 3.36 5.58
CA SER A 311 19.63 3.46 5.00
C SER A 311 20.78 3.49 6.02
N GLY A 312 20.46 3.55 7.32
CA GLY A 312 21.43 3.71 8.40
C GLY A 312 22.10 5.09 8.39
N LEU A 313 21.38 6.14 7.97
CA LEU A 313 21.86 7.52 7.92
C LEU A 313 20.99 8.43 8.79
N GLU A 314 21.54 9.59 9.16
CA GLU A 314 20.80 10.69 9.77
C GLU A 314 20.35 11.72 8.71
N HIS A 315 19.28 12.47 9.00
CA HIS A 315 18.84 13.61 8.16
C HIS A 315 19.93 14.65 7.91
N SER A 316 20.84 14.83 8.87
CA SER A 316 22.00 15.73 8.82
C SER A 316 22.99 15.39 7.69
N GLN A 317 23.01 14.12 7.25
CA GLN A 317 23.97 13.61 6.28
C GLN A 317 23.50 13.72 4.82
N ILE A 318 22.27 14.17 4.57
CA ILE A 318 21.74 14.30 3.21
C ILE A 318 22.13 15.64 2.59
N ASP A 319 22.76 15.57 1.43
CA ASP A 319 23.26 16.73 0.69
C ASP A 319 22.16 17.38 -0.14
N TYR A 320 21.38 16.57 -0.88
CA TYR A 320 20.35 17.05 -1.82
C TYR A 320 19.07 16.20 -1.78
N TYR A 321 17.95 16.87 -2.06
CA TYR A 321 16.61 16.31 -2.11
C TYR A 321 15.95 16.58 -3.46
N GLU A 322 15.36 15.55 -4.07
CA GLU A 322 14.40 15.69 -5.16
C GLU A 322 13.01 15.27 -4.64
N ILE A 323 12.13 16.23 -4.34
CA ILE A 323 10.75 15.97 -3.96
C ILE A 323 9.86 16.34 -5.14
N ASN A 324 9.14 15.36 -5.69
CA ASN A 324 8.34 15.57 -6.90
C ASN A 324 7.26 16.64 -6.71
N GLU A 325 7.40 17.74 -7.45
CA GLU A 325 6.50 18.90 -7.46
C GLU A 325 5.20 18.60 -8.20
N ALA A 326 4.36 17.67 -7.71
CA ALA A 326 3.03 17.45 -8.30
C ALA A 326 2.23 18.76 -8.35
N PHE A 327 2.42 19.60 -7.33
CA PHE A 327 2.07 21.01 -7.25
C PHE A 327 3.15 21.73 -6.42
N SER A 328 3.34 23.05 -6.56
CA SER A 328 4.28 23.84 -5.74
C SER A 328 4.04 23.65 -4.24
N VAL A 329 2.77 23.60 -3.82
CA VAL A 329 2.37 23.38 -2.42
C VAL A 329 2.86 22.04 -1.86
N VAL A 330 3.00 21.00 -2.69
CA VAL A 330 3.53 19.69 -2.26
C VAL A 330 4.99 19.83 -1.83
N ALA A 331 5.81 20.51 -2.64
CA ALA A 331 7.22 20.70 -2.29
C ALA A 331 7.37 21.61 -1.06
N LEU A 332 6.64 22.73 -1.01
CA LEU A 332 6.65 23.67 0.12
C LEU A 332 6.17 23.02 1.43
N ALA A 333 5.09 22.23 1.41
CA ALA A 333 4.56 21.57 2.61
C ALA A 333 5.55 20.53 3.16
N ASN A 334 6.13 19.69 2.29
CA ASN A 334 7.13 18.70 2.74
C ASN A 334 8.45 19.37 3.17
N GLN A 335 8.87 20.46 2.51
CA GLN A 335 10.02 21.26 2.94
C GLN A 335 9.82 21.83 4.35
N LYS A 336 8.63 22.38 4.64
CA LYS A 336 8.25 22.91 5.95
C LYS A 336 8.15 21.82 7.02
N LEU A 337 7.54 20.68 6.71
CA LEU A 337 7.37 19.55 7.65
C LEU A 337 8.69 18.84 7.99
N LEU A 338 9.60 18.73 7.03
CA LEU A 338 10.92 18.10 7.21
C LEU A 338 12.03 19.10 7.56
N ASN A 339 11.71 20.40 7.68
CA ASN A 339 12.64 21.50 7.93
C ASN A 339 13.86 21.49 6.98
N LEU A 340 13.61 21.35 5.68
CA LEU A 340 14.66 21.25 4.66
C LEU A 340 15.14 22.63 4.19
N ASP A 341 16.42 22.71 3.83
CA ASP A 341 16.97 23.88 3.14
C ASP A 341 16.48 23.93 1.69
N MET A 342 15.97 25.09 1.28
CA MET A 342 15.49 25.38 -0.08
C MET A 342 16.62 25.36 -1.13
N GLU A 343 17.88 25.57 -0.74
CA GLU A 343 19.05 25.45 -1.61
C GLU A 343 19.51 23.99 -1.80
N LYS A 344 18.93 23.05 -1.06
CA LYS A 344 19.14 21.59 -1.22
C LYS A 344 18.02 20.88 -1.97
N LEU A 345 16.87 21.54 -2.18
CA LEU A 345 15.66 20.96 -2.75
C LEU A 345 15.51 21.33 -4.23
N ASN A 346 15.38 20.34 -5.13
CA ASN A 346 15.05 20.53 -6.56
C ASN A 346 15.91 21.59 -7.26
N VAL A 347 17.24 21.50 -7.11
CA VAL A 347 18.18 22.58 -7.52
C VAL A 347 18.34 22.73 -9.04
N HIS A 348 17.74 21.84 -9.83
CA HIS A 348 17.63 21.95 -11.28
C HIS A 348 16.17 22.13 -11.74
N GLY A 349 15.27 22.52 -10.84
CA GLY A 349 13.82 22.55 -11.07
C GLY A 349 13.21 21.15 -11.01
N GLY A 350 11.96 21.05 -10.60
CA GLY A 350 11.21 19.80 -10.54
C GLY A 350 10.02 19.75 -11.50
N ALA A 351 8.98 19.02 -11.12
CA ALA A 351 7.88 18.66 -12.02
C ALA A 351 6.93 19.83 -12.38
N VAL A 352 6.96 20.97 -11.68
CA VAL A 352 6.24 22.19 -12.11
C VAL A 352 6.86 22.77 -13.38
N SER A 353 8.19 22.73 -13.50
CA SER A 353 8.92 23.30 -14.64
C SER A 353 9.30 22.28 -15.72
N LEU A 354 9.69 21.07 -15.31
CA LEU A 354 10.10 19.97 -16.19
C LEU A 354 8.92 19.09 -16.64
N GLY A 355 7.80 19.07 -15.91
CA GLY A 355 6.62 18.25 -16.23
C GLY A 355 6.52 16.92 -15.47
N HIS A 356 5.31 16.33 -15.48
CA HIS A 356 4.94 15.19 -14.63
C HIS A 356 4.27 14.03 -15.41
N PRO A 357 5.00 13.27 -16.24
CA PRO A 357 4.51 12.00 -16.76
C PRO A 357 4.39 11.01 -15.61
N LEU A 358 3.16 10.64 -15.21
CA LEU A 358 2.85 9.98 -13.94
C LEU A 358 3.73 8.76 -13.66
N GLY A 359 3.65 7.71 -14.50
CA GLY A 359 4.39 6.47 -14.30
C GLY A 359 5.90 6.59 -14.39
N CYS A 360 6.41 7.62 -15.07
CA CYS A 360 7.83 7.92 -15.27
C CYS A 360 8.44 8.71 -14.10
N SER A 361 7.67 9.61 -13.48
CA SER A 361 8.24 10.72 -12.68
C SER A 361 9.09 10.28 -11.49
N GLY A 362 8.70 9.20 -10.80
CA GLY A 362 9.51 8.61 -9.73
C GLY A 362 10.90 8.11 -10.16
N ALA A 363 11.06 7.68 -11.41
CA ALA A 363 12.36 7.35 -11.99
C ALA A 363 13.08 8.61 -12.50
N ARG A 364 12.34 9.57 -13.09
CA ARG A 364 12.88 10.86 -13.58
C ARG A 364 13.56 11.65 -12.46
N ILE A 365 12.95 11.79 -11.29
CA ILE A 365 13.58 12.45 -10.13
C ILE A 365 14.86 11.76 -9.68
N LEU A 366 14.93 10.42 -9.72
CA LEU A 366 16.14 9.67 -9.36
C LEU A 366 17.28 9.92 -10.35
N VAL A 367 16.96 9.96 -11.66
CA VAL A 367 17.94 10.31 -12.69
C VAL A 367 18.45 11.72 -12.47
N THR A 368 17.58 12.73 -12.34
CA THR A 368 18.00 14.13 -12.14
C THR A 368 18.78 14.34 -10.83
N LEU A 369 18.38 13.67 -9.72
CA LEU A 369 19.11 13.69 -8.45
C LEU A 369 20.56 13.22 -8.61
N LEU A 370 20.78 12.10 -9.32
CA LEU A 370 22.13 11.60 -9.61
C LEU A 370 22.94 12.60 -10.44
N GLY A 371 22.28 13.41 -11.27
CA GLY A 371 22.89 14.48 -12.06
C GLY A 371 23.38 15.64 -11.18
N VAL A 372 22.50 16.11 -10.31
CA VAL A 372 22.80 17.10 -9.26
C VAL A 372 23.99 16.63 -8.41
N MET A 373 23.90 15.42 -7.86
CA MET A 373 24.93 14.89 -6.95
C MET A 373 26.29 14.77 -7.63
N ARG A 374 26.33 14.34 -8.90
CA ARG A 374 27.58 14.26 -9.68
C ARG A 374 28.22 15.62 -9.93
N GLN A 375 27.43 16.67 -10.13
CA GLN A 375 27.95 18.02 -10.42
C GLN A 375 28.39 18.75 -9.17
N GLN A 376 27.65 18.58 -8.07
CA GLN A 376 27.93 19.18 -6.78
C GLN A 376 28.91 18.35 -5.93
N ASN A 377 29.41 17.22 -6.46
CA ASN A 377 30.27 16.25 -5.76
C ASN A 377 29.69 15.79 -4.40
N ALA A 378 28.37 15.67 -4.35
CA ALA A 378 27.62 15.24 -3.18
C ALA A 378 27.79 13.74 -2.93
N LYS A 379 27.59 13.32 -1.68
CA LYS A 379 27.68 11.92 -1.27
C LYS A 379 26.31 11.25 -1.14
N PHE A 380 25.35 11.88 -0.47
CA PHE A 380 24.05 11.28 -0.17
C PHE A 380 22.89 12.15 -0.65
N GLY A 381 21.91 11.52 -1.29
CA GLY A 381 20.73 12.20 -1.79
C GLY A 381 19.47 11.37 -1.60
N VAL A 382 18.33 12.06 -1.49
CA VAL A 382 17.02 11.42 -1.35
C VAL A 382 16.08 11.89 -2.45
N ALA A 383 15.50 10.97 -3.18
CA ALA A 383 14.39 11.24 -4.10
C ALA A 383 13.10 10.74 -3.46
N ALA A 384 12.01 11.51 -3.56
CA ALA A 384 10.69 11.12 -3.07
C ALA A 384 9.55 11.63 -3.96
N VAL A 385 8.49 10.83 -4.04
CA VAL A 385 7.30 11.13 -4.85
C VAL A 385 6.04 10.69 -4.09
N CYS A 386 5.11 11.61 -3.92
CA CYS A 386 3.75 11.32 -3.48
C CYS A 386 2.93 10.68 -4.62
N ASN A 387 1.85 9.98 -4.31
CA ASN A 387 0.97 9.36 -5.29
C ASN A 387 -0.50 9.46 -4.84
N GLY A 388 -1.42 9.67 -5.80
CA GLY A 388 -2.87 9.63 -5.55
C GLY A 388 -3.28 8.35 -4.82
N GLY A 389 -4.31 8.44 -3.97
CA GLY A 389 -4.67 7.38 -3.02
C GLY A 389 -3.86 7.39 -1.71
N GLY A 390 -3.23 8.51 -1.34
CA GLY A 390 -2.66 8.73 0.00
C GLY A 390 -1.21 8.28 0.20
N GLY A 391 -0.55 7.79 -0.84
CA GLY A 391 0.78 7.16 -0.72
C GLY A 391 1.97 8.07 -1.03
N ALA A 392 3.16 7.62 -0.63
CA ALA A 392 4.43 8.09 -1.16
C ALA A 392 5.47 6.96 -1.21
N SER A 393 6.51 7.16 -2.01
CA SER A 393 7.72 6.34 -2.03
C SER A 393 8.94 7.24 -1.94
N ALA A 394 10.00 6.78 -1.29
CA ALA A 394 11.29 7.48 -1.20
C ALA A 394 12.47 6.51 -1.32
N VAL A 395 13.56 6.96 -1.93
CA VAL A 395 14.79 6.20 -2.16
C VAL A 395 16.00 7.06 -1.81
N VAL A 396 16.94 6.48 -1.05
CA VAL A 396 18.23 7.06 -0.67
C VAL A 396 19.33 6.47 -1.54
N VAL A 397 20.16 7.33 -2.13
CA VAL A 397 21.30 6.94 -2.96
C VAL A 397 22.62 7.48 -2.38
N GLU A 398 23.68 6.68 -2.49
CA GLU A 398 25.07 7.11 -2.23
C GLU A 398 25.83 7.17 -3.56
N LEU A 399 26.41 8.33 -3.88
CA LEU A 399 27.23 8.51 -5.08
C LEU A 399 28.56 7.77 -4.91
N MET A 400 28.92 6.95 -5.90
CA MET A 400 30.18 6.24 -5.91
C MET A 400 31.25 7.08 -6.61
N GLN A 401 32.27 7.50 -5.86
CA GLN A 401 33.33 8.35 -6.41
C GLN A 401 34.19 7.60 -7.43
N LEU A 402 34.54 8.31 -8.50
CA LEU A 402 35.25 7.83 -9.69
C LEU A 402 36.68 7.30 -9.47
N GLN A 403 37.17 7.21 -8.23
CA GLN A 403 38.55 6.82 -7.90
C GLN A 403 38.88 5.33 -8.13
N TRP A 404 37.88 4.48 -8.40
CA TRP A 404 38.08 3.03 -8.36
C TRP A 404 38.84 2.47 -9.58
N VAL A 405 38.59 2.99 -10.79
CA VAL A 405 39.22 2.50 -12.03
C VAL A 405 40.75 2.71 -12.01
N ALA A 406 41.20 3.90 -11.60
CA ALA A 406 42.62 4.23 -11.53
C ALA A 406 43.40 3.33 -10.54
N ARG A 407 42.74 2.82 -9.49
CA ARG A 407 43.39 1.86 -8.56
C ARG A 407 43.54 0.49 -9.20
N GLN A 408 42.53 -0.05 -9.88
CA GLN A 408 42.69 -1.35 -10.55
C GLN A 408 43.69 -1.33 -11.70
N GLU A 409 43.77 -0.24 -12.48
CA GLU A 409 44.84 -0.10 -13.48
C GLU A 409 46.23 -0.06 -12.83
N LEU A 410 46.38 0.65 -11.70
CA LEU A 410 47.63 0.68 -10.92
C LEU A 410 47.96 -0.65 -10.21
N GLU A 411 46.97 -1.40 -9.74
CA GLU A 411 47.16 -2.73 -9.13
C GLU A 411 47.51 -3.77 -10.21
N ALA A 412 46.87 -3.73 -11.39
CA ALA A 412 47.21 -4.57 -12.53
C ALA A 412 48.63 -4.27 -13.07
N LEU A 413 48.99 -2.99 -13.18
CA LEU A 413 50.36 -2.56 -13.52
C LEU A 413 51.40 -2.94 -12.45
N ARG A 414 51.01 -3.09 -11.18
CA ARG A 414 51.90 -3.58 -10.11
C ARG A 414 52.19 -5.08 -10.23
N ILE A 415 51.21 -5.88 -10.65
CA ILE A 415 51.35 -7.35 -10.72
C ILE A 415 52.36 -7.78 -11.82
N ASP A 416 52.54 -7.00 -12.89
CA ASP A 416 53.52 -7.30 -13.96
C ASP A 416 54.94 -6.74 -13.70
N THR A 417 55.23 -6.17 -12.52
CA THR A 417 56.56 -5.61 -12.21
C THR A 417 57.68 -6.65 -12.14
N CYS A 418 57.38 -7.95 -11.99
CA CYS A 418 58.37 -9.02 -12.08
C CYS A 418 58.84 -9.36 -13.51
N LYS A 419 58.13 -8.94 -14.57
CA LYS A 419 58.53 -9.21 -15.97
C LYS A 419 59.30 -8.06 -16.63
N LEU A 420 59.20 -6.84 -16.10
CA LEU A 420 59.84 -5.66 -16.69
C LEU A 420 61.32 -5.48 -16.27
N GLN A 421 61.82 -6.21 -15.26
CA GLN A 421 63.22 -6.14 -14.83
C GLN A 421 64.20 -6.93 -15.73
N GLU A 422 63.74 -7.85 -16.57
CA GLU A 422 64.63 -8.62 -17.47
C GLU A 422 64.83 -7.96 -18.85
N MET A 423 64.02 -6.99 -19.25
CA MET A 423 64.00 -6.52 -20.65
C MET A 423 64.85 -5.27 -20.98
N PHE A 424 65.30 -4.47 -20.00
CA PHE A 424 66.06 -3.25 -20.29
C PHE A 424 67.24 -2.99 -19.34
N SER A 425 68.36 -3.63 -19.63
CA SER A 425 69.69 -3.11 -19.29
C SER A 425 70.25 -2.35 -20.49
N PHE A 426 70.60 -1.06 -20.35
CA PHE A 426 71.90 -0.47 -20.78
C PHE A 426 72.01 1.06 -20.52
N HIS A 427 72.96 1.43 -19.67
CA HIS A 427 73.85 2.61 -19.68
C HIS A 427 73.38 4.03 -20.11
N VAL A 428 73.18 4.87 -19.09
CA VAL A 428 73.94 6.12 -18.78
C VAL A 428 74.35 7.06 -19.93
N ARG A 429 73.88 8.32 -19.86
CA ARG A 429 74.76 9.52 -19.90
C ARG A 429 74.12 10.73 -19.19
N ARG A 430 74.90 11.41 -18.35
CA ARG A 430 74.59 12.75 -17.81
C ARG A 430 74.94 13.81 -18.85
N ASN A 431 74.22 14.94 -18.84
CA ASN A 431 74.82 16.27 -18.98
C ASN A 431 73.89 17.34 -18.39
N SER A 432 74.44 18.55 -18.21
CA SER A 432 74.02 19.58 -17.25
C SER A 432 73.72 20.94 -17.90
N THR A 433 73.26 21.89 -17.07
CA THR A 433 73.17 23.36 -17.27
C THR A 433 72.05 23.82 -18.26
N ASP A 434 71.28 24.89 -18.06
CA ASP A 434 71.51 26.21 -17.43
C ASP A 434 70.19 26.93 -17.02
N SER A 435 70.33 27.98 -16.19
CA SER A 435 69.35 29.07 -15.99
C SER A 435 70.08 30.41 -16.26
N PRO A 436 69.42 31.50 -16.72
CA PRO A 436 69.03 32.55 -15.75
C PRO A 436 67.84 33.49 -16.14
N ASN A 437 67.49 34.36 -15.18
CA ASN A 437 66.46 35.43 -15.17
C ASN A 437 66.49 36.49 -16.31
N THR A 438 65.36 37.20 -16.50
CA THR A 438 65.34 38.70 -16.50
C THR A 438 63.96 39.32 -16.19
N LEU A 439 63.95 40.62 -15.86
CA LEU A 439 62.85 41.43 -15.25
C LEU A 439 62.11 42.37 -16.24
N VAL A 440 60.92 42.87 -15.81
CA VAL A 440 60.26 44.21 -16.00
C VAL A 440 58.75 44.04 -15.63
N GLY A 441 58.00 44.97 -15.03
CA GLY A 441 58.22 46.35 -14.53
C GLY A 441 56.99 46.87 -13.72
N ALA A 442 56.78 48.19 -13.62
CA ALA A 442 55.59 48.85 -13.00
C ALA A 442 55.27 50.19 -13.74
N PRO A 443 54.17 50.96 -13.46
CA PRO A 443 54.08 51.81 -12.25
C PRO A 443 52.68 52.22 -11.67
N THR A 444 52.67 52.66 -10.38
CA THR A 444 51.80 53.65 -9.65
C THR A 444 50.27 53.76 -9.86
N LYS A 445 49.34 53.73 -8.88
CA LYS A 445 49.18 54.33 -7.50
C LYS A 445 48.50 55.72 -7.47
N TRP A 446 47.48 55.95 -6.61
CA TRP A 446 47.09 57.25 -5.99
C TRP A 446 46.35 57.03 -4.63
N MET A 447 46.29 58.06 -3.76
CA MET A 447 45.74 58.05 -2.36
C MET A 447 44.27 58.56 -2.32
N GLY A 448 43.46 58.55 -1.24
CA GLY A 448 43.56 58.22 0.21
C GLY A 448 42.12 58.24 0.82
N SER A 449 41.79 58.43 2.11
CA SER A 449 42.47 58.63 3.41
C SER A 449 41.49 58.39 4.60
N SER A 450 41.93 58.47 5.86
CA SER A 450 41.12 58.54 7.12
C SER A 450 41.35 59.92 7.82
N PRO A 451 40.77 60.33 8.99
CA PRO A 451 39.98 59.59 10.01
C PRO A 451 38.75 60.37 10.62
N GLY A 452 38.12 59.84 11.67
CA GLY A 452 37.23 60.62 12.56
C GLY A 452 36.32 59.82 13.50
N SER A 453 36.35 60.12 14.81
CA SER A 453 35.53 59.49 15.86
C SER A 453 34.86 60.54 16.75
N ASN A 454 33.55 60.42 17.07
CA ASN A 454 33.03 60.51 18.46
C ASN A 454 31.50 60.37 18.64
N SER A 455 31.14 60.05 19.89
CA SER A 455 29.92 60.41 20.65
C SER A 455 28.51 60.07 20.12
N GLY A 456 27.97 58.96 20.64
CA GLY A 456 26.93 58.95 21.69
C GLY A 456 25.60 59.72 21.49
N GLY A 457 24.47 58.99 21.59
CA GLY A 457 23.14 59.56 21.80
C GLY A 457 22.01 58.51 21.78
N SER A 458 21.37 58.26 22.92
CA SER A 458 20.02 57.66 22.97
C SER A 458 19.00 58.79 23.15
N PRO A 459 17.77 58.65 22.62
CA PRO A 459 16.65 58.51 23.56
C PRO A 459 15.51 57.57 23.13
N ARG A 460 14.66 57.29 24.12
CA ARG A 460 13.33 56.63 24.08
C ARG A 460 12.32 57.29 23.14
N ALA A 461 11.31 56.48 22.75
CA ALA A 461 9.86 56.73 22.68
C ALA A 461 9.25 55.81 21.58
N GLU A 462 7.99 55.36 21.61
CA GLU A 462 6.86 55.69 22.49
C GLU A 462 5.90 54.49 22.60
N VAL A 463 5.09 54.44 23.67
CA VAL A 463 4.06 53.40 23.91
C VAL A 463 2.69 53.98 23.55
N GLY A 464 1.85 53.18 22.87
CA GLY A 464 0.43 53.45 22.70
C GLY A 464 -0.44 52.39 23.33
N GLU A 465 -1.06 52.72 24.46
CA GLU A 465 -2.36 52.14 24.87
C GLU A 465 -3.44 52.73 23.91
N ILE A 466 -4.64 52.19 23.67
CA ILE A 466 -5.74 51.85 24.59
C ILE A 466 -6.75 50.98 23.78
N ASP A 467 -7.28 49.88 24.33
CA ASP A 467 -8.65 49.81 24.86
C ASP A 467 -9.00 48.42 25.42
N THR A 468 -9.64 48.42 26.59
CA THR A 468 -10.07 47.24 27.34
C THR A 468 -11.59 47.27 27.53
N SER A 469 -12.34 46.77 26.54
CA SER A 469 -13.81 46.72 26.60
C SER A 469 -14.37 45.39 26.07
N ALA A 470 -14.15 44.31 26.84
CA ALA A 470 -14.79 43.02 26.61
C ALA A 470 -16.11 42.89 27.40
N PRO A 471 -17.22 42.47 26.78
CA PRO A 471 -18.31 41.80 27.46
C PRO A 471 -18.05 40.28 27.45
N PHE A 472 -17.65 39.73 28.60
CA PHE A 472 -17.51 38.28 28.79
C PHE A 472 -18.86 37.55 28.69
N GLN A 473 -18.87 36.32 28.15
CA GLN A 473 -19.43 35.14 28.83
C GLN A 473 -19.27 33.82 28.02
N SER A 474 -18.34 32.94 28.43
CA SER A 474 -18.50 31.48 28.37
C SER A 474 -17.36 30.68 29.03
N VAL A 475 -16.19 31.29 29.31
CA VAL A 475 -15.06 30.61 29.98
C VAL A 475 -15.44 30.01 31.35
N LYS A 476 -16.50 30.54 32.00
CA LYS A 476 -17.06 30.00 33.26
C LYS A 476 -17.79 28.66 33.10
N ALA A 477 -18.06 28.17 31.89
CA ALA A 477 -18.62 26.85 31.64
C ALA A 477 -17.56 25.75 31.49
N ALA A 478 -16.31 26.10 31.14
CA ALA A 478 -15.24 25.13 30.88
C ALA A 478 -14.50 24.64 32.14
N VAL A 479 -14.64 25.33 33.27
CA VAL A 479 -13.86 25.07 34.50
C VAL A 479 -14.63 24.19 35.50
N SER A 480 -15.91 23.91 35.28
CA SER A 480 -16.77 23.13 36.19
C SER A 480 -16.76 21.60 35.96
N LEU A 481 -15.82 21.07 35.18
CA LEU A 481 -15.72 19.63 34.84
C LEU A 481 -14.51 18.92 35.46
N PHE A 482 -13.59 19.64 36.12
CA PHE A 482 -12.35 19.08 36.68
C PHE A 482 -12.04 19.62 38.08
N GLY A 483 -12.98 19.46 39.00
CA GLY A 483 -12.70 19.62 40.43
C GLY A 483 -13.95 19.53 41.30
N ASP A 484 -14.09 18.43 42.02
CA ASP A 484 -14.43 18.50 43.44
C ASP A 484 -14.16 17.16 44.16
N ALA A 485 -13.21 17.18 45.10
CA ALA A 485 -13.16 16.27 46.24
C ALA A 485 -12.25 16.85 47.36
N ALA A 486 -12.87 17.18 48.50
CA ALA A 486 -12.29 17.32 49.83
C ALA A 486 -11.33 18.50 50.13
N THR A 487 -11.97 19.59 50.57
CA THR A 487 -11.51 20.57 51.57
C THR A 487 -10.76 19.99 52.79
N SER A 488 -9.70 20.67 53.27
CA SER A 488 -9.73 21.52 54.49
C SER A 488 -8.31 21.94 54.97
N PRO A 489 -8.08 23.14 55.58
CA PRO A 489 -6.73 23.63 55.91
C PRO A 489 -6.42 23.78 57.42
N ARG A 490 -5.20 23.41 57.86
CA ARG A 490 -4.22 24.29 58.57
C ARG A 490 -3.04 23.58 59.26
N ASN A 491 -1.91 24.30 59.27
CA ASN A 491 -0.78 24.29 60.22
C ASN A 491 0.08 23.02 60.39
N VAL A 492 1.37 23.09 60.01
CA VAL A 492 2.54 23.31 60.91
C VAL A 492 3.75 23.75 60.05
N THR A 493 4.69 24.48 60.66
CA THR A 493 5.93 25.07 60.09
C THR A 493 7.05 24.05 59.79
N PRO A 494 8.13 24.42 59.07
CA PRO A 494 8.92 23.47 58.26
C PRO A 494 10.16 22.88 58.96
N SER A 495 10.62 21.72 58.48
CA SER A 495 12.01 21.30 58.59
C SER A 495 12.45 20.36 57.46
N ALA A 496 13.70 20.57 57.02
CA ALA A 496 14.55 19.82 56.10
C ALA A 496 14.06 18.50 55.45
N THR A 497 14.04 18.46 54.12
CA THR A 497 14.84 17.52 53.31
C THR A 497 14.81 17.90 51.82
N ASN A 498 15.95 17.81 51.13
CA ASN A 498 16.01 17.99 49.67
C ASN A 498 15.27 16.83 48.96
N ARG A 499 14.26 17.16 48.15
CA ARG A 499 13.80 16.31 47.03
C ARG A 499 13.93 17.10 45.72
N PRO A 500 14.47 16.50 44.65
CA PRO A 500 14.44 17.14 43.33
C PRO A 500 13.01 17.31 42.82
N VAL A 501 12.83 18.36 42.03
CA VAL A 501 11.59 18.71 41.32
C VAL A 501 11.05 17.52 40.52
N GLY A 502 9.72 17.34 40.52
CA GLY A 502 9.04 16.24 39.84
C GLY A 502 9.16 16.29 38.32
N VAL A 503 10.16 15.58 37.79
CA VAL A 503 10.24 15.23 36.36
C VAL A 503 9.11 14.25 36.04
N ARG A 504 8.21 14.60 35.11
CA ARG A 504 7.31 13.61 34.50
C ARG A 504 8.18 12.54 33.83
N ARG A 505 8.16 11.31 34.36
CA ARG A 505 8.84 10.17 33.72
C ARG A 505 8.33 10.04 32.28
N PRO A 506 9.21 9.81 31.28
CA PRO A 506 8.74 9.40 29.96
C PRO A 506 7.93 8.09 30.09
N ARG A 507 6.82 8.00 29.37
CA ARG A 507 5.99 6.79 29.31
C ARG A 507 6.82 5.63 28.79
N THR A 508 6.61 4.44 29.35
CA THR A 508 7.25 3.22 28.86
C THR A 508 6.62 2.78 27.53
N PRO A 509 7.31 1.96 26.71
CA PRO A 509 6.72 1.40 25.49
C PRO A 509 5.40 0.66 25.73
N ASP A 510 5.26 0.05 26.91
CA ASP A 510 4.07 -0.72 27.28
C ASP A 510 2.90 0.20 27.68
N ASP A 511 3.17 1.30 28.42
CA ASP A 511 2.19 2.37 28.65
C ASP A 511 1.66 2.97 27.33
N GLN A 512 2.51 3.01 26.30
CA GLN A 512 2.16 3.52 24.98
C GLN A 512 1.25 2.55 24.22
N ARG A 513 1.51 1.23 24.28
CA ARG A 513 0.63 0.19 23.70
C ARG A 513 -0.77 0.19 24.33
N VAL A 514 -0.86 0.37 25.65
CA VAL A 514 -2.12 0.53 26.37
C VAL A 514 -2.91 1.75 25.85
N LEU A 515 -2.23 2.90 25.71
CA LEU A 515 -2.84 4.13 25.22
C LEU A 515 -3.30 4.04 23.75
N GLU A 516 -2.54 3.35 22.90
CA GLU A 516 -2.89 3.10 21.50
C GLU A 516 -4.18 2.27 21.40
N LYS A 517 -4.32 1.21 22.22
CA LYS A 517 -5.54 0.39 22.30
C LYS A 517 -6.74 1.15 22.87
N GLU A 518 -6.54 1.98 23.90
CA GLU A 518 -7.60 2.88 24.40
C GLU A 518 -8.06 3.87 23.33
N THR A 519 -7.13 4.42 22.55
CA THR A 519 -7.44 5.34 21.44
C THR A 519 -8.22 4.64 20.33
N GLN A 520 -7.88 3.39 19.97
CA GLN A 520 -8.63 2.58 19.00
C GLN A 520 -10.08 2.35 19.46
N ILE A 521 -10.30 2.01 20.74
CA ILE A 521 -11.65 1.86 21.31
C ILE A 521 -12.44 3.17 21.25
N HIS A 522 -11.82 4.31 21.53
CA HIS A 522 -12.49 5.61 21.45
C HIS A 522 -12.91 5.98 20.02
N LEU A 523 -12.09 5.66 19.01
CA LEU A 523 -12.45 5.87 17.61
C LEU A 523 -13.59 4.96 17.17
N ALA A 524 -13.54 3.66 17.50
CA ALA A 524 -14.61 2.71 17.18
C ALA A 524 -15.94 3.06 17.88
N LEU A 525 -15.89 3.54 19.14
CA LEU A 525 -17.07 4.03 19.85
C LEU A 525 -17.70 5.27 19.17
N LYS A 526 -16.89 6.15 18.57
CA LYS A 526 -17.40 7.29 17.81
C LYS A 526 -18.05 6.83 16.50
N GLU A 527 -17.39 5.95 15.75
CA GLU A 527 -17.94 5.38 14.51
C GLU A 527 -19.28 4.66 14.76
N LEU A 528 -19.37 3.92 15.87
CA LEU A 528 -20.61 3.27 16.30
C LEU A 528 -21.76 4.26 16.52
N GLU A 529 -21.48 5.42 17.11
CA GLU A 529 -22.50 6.44 17.37
C GLU A 529 -22.93 7.15 16.08
N ASP A 530 -21.99 7.47 15.19
CA ASP A 530 -22.26 8.02 13.85
C ASP A 530 -23.18 7.06 13.04
N PHE A 531 -22.96 5.74 13.11
CA PHE A 531 -23.82 4.76 12.45
C PHE A 531 -25.20 4.58 13.12
N LYS A 532 -25.32 4.71 14.44
CA LYS A 532 -26.63 4.73 15.12
C LYS A 532 -27.45 5.96 14.73
N GLU A 533 -26.83 7.13 14.62
CA GLU A 533 -27.51 8.35 14.16
C GLU A 533 -28.01 8.19 12.72
N ARG A 534 -27.16 7.64 11.83
CA ARG A 534 -27.57 7.27 10.45
C ARG A 534 -28.75 6.29 10.44
N LEU A 535 -28.72 5.26 11.28
CA LEU A 535 -29.80 4.27 11.36
C LEU A 535 -31.13 4.95 11.77
N LYS A 536 -31.12 5.75 12.83
CA LYS A 536 -32.27 6.55 13.29
C LYS A 536 -32.83 7.48 12.20
N ASN A 537 -31.95 8.12 11.43
CA ASN A 537 -32.35 8.96 10.30
C ASN A 537 -33.01 8.13 9.18
N THR A 538 -32.46 6.95 8.84
CA THR A 538 -33.08 6.06 7.84
C THR A 538 -34.43 5.48 8.29
N GLU A 539 -34.62 5.21 9.59
CA GLU A 539 -35.91 4.79 10.13
C GLU A 539 -36.98 5.88 9.99
N ALA A 540 -36.61 7.15 10.20
CA ALA A 540 -37.49 8.29 9.96
C ALA A 540 -37.88 8.42 8.47
N THR A 541 -36.90 8.28 7.55
CA THR A 541 -37.17 8.26 6.10
C THR A 541 -38.06 7.09 5.70
N LYS A 542 -37.84 5.89 6.25
CA LYS A 542 -38.65 4.68 6.02
C LYS A 542 -40.10 4.87 6.49
N ALA A 543 -40.28 5.52 7.64
CA ALA A 543 -41.59 5.88 8.17
C ALA A 543 -42.30 6.93 7.29
N GLN A 544 -41.56 7.86 6.67
CA GLN A 544 -42.13 8.84 5.73
C GLN A 544 -42.55 8.17 4.40
N ALA A 545 -41.68 7.35 3.81
CA ALA A 545 -41.99 6.64 2.56
C ALA A 545 -43.25 5.76 2.68
N ARG A 546 -43.44 5.09 3.83
CA ARG A 546 -44.67 4.34 4.14
C ARG A 546 -45.93 5.22 4.15
N ARG A 547 -45.87 6.42 4.71
CA ARG A 547 -47.03 7.35 4.73
C ARG A 547 -47.42 7.83 3.33
N GLU A 548 -46.45 8.14 2.48
CA GLU A 548 -46.73 8.51 1.09
C GLU A 548 -47.25 7.33 0.27
N LEU A 549 -46.77 6.11 0.52
CA LEU A 549 -47.33 4.89 -0.08
C LEU A 549 -48.79 4.65 0.34
N ASP A 550 -49.11 4.78 1.63
CA ASP A 550 -50.48 4.67 2.14
C ASP A 550 -51.42 5.74 1.55
N LYS A 551 -50.92 6.97 1.40
CA LYS A 551 -51.64 8.08 0.77
C LYS A 551 -51.92 7.80 -0.71
N ALA A 552 -50.92 7.36 -1.48
CA ALA A 552 -51.10 7.00 -2.88
C ALA A 552 -52.08 5.82 -3.06
N ASN A 553 -52.06 4.83 -2.15
CA ASN A 553 -53.04 3.74 -2.13
C ASN A 553 -54.48 4.25 -1.92
N ARG A 554 -54.70 5.19 -0.98
CA ARG A 554 -56.04 5.79 -0.77
C ARG A 554 -56.50 6.56 -2.00
N THR A 555 -55.63 7.36 -2.62
CA THR A 555 -55.96 8.09 -3.85
C THR A 555 -56.34 7.15 -4.99
N LEU A 556 -55.62 6.04 -5.20
CA LEU A 556 -55.99 5.03 -6.19
C LEU A 556 -57.35 4.38 -5.88
N GLN A 557 -57.68 4.14 -4.62
CA GLN A 557 -58.98 3.59 -4.22
C GLN A 557 -60.13 4.60 -4.47
N GLU A 558 -59.93 5.88 -4.14
CA GLU A 558 -60.88 6.96 -4.47
C GLU A 558 -61.10 7.12 -5.98
N LEU A 559 -60.03 7.02 -6.79
CA LEU A 559 -60.11 7.05 -8.24
C LEU A 559 -60.82 5.81 -8.81
N THR A 560 -60.66 4.64 -8.18
CA THR A 560 -61.36 3.40 -8.56
C THR A 560 -62.86 3.53 -8.36
N ASN A 561 -63.30 4.05 -7.21
CA ASN A 561 -64.72 4.30 -6.95
C ASN A 561 -65.31 5.33 -7.93
N LYS A 562 -64.55 6.36 -8.33
CA LYS A 562 -64.96 7.32 -9.36
C LYS A 562 -65.07 6.69 -10.75
N LEU A 563 -64.20 5.73 -11.08
CA LEU A 563 -64.23 5.01 -12.37
C LEU A 563 -65.51 4.21 -12.51
N GLU A 564 -65.94 3.52 -11.45
CA GLU A 564 -67.17 2.74 -11.40
C GLU A 564 -68.39 3.64 -11.68
N ILE A 565 -68.56 4.72 -10.91
CA ILE A 565 -69.66 5.69 -11.06
C ILE A 565 -69.71 6.31 -12.48
N ILE A 566 -68.56 6.72 -13.02
CA ILE A 566 -68.51 7.33 -14.36
C ILE A 566 -68.75 6.27 -15.45
N SER A 567 -68.35 5.02 -15.24
CA SER A 567 -68.61 3.92 -16.16
C SER A 567 -70.10 3.54 -16.21
N GLU A 568 -70.77 3.50 -15.06
CA GLU A 568 -72.24 3.32 -14.98
C GLU A 568 -72.98 4.47 -15.66
N SER A 569 -72.62 5.73 -15.36
CA SER A 569 -73.20 6.91 -16.00
C SER A 569 -73.02 6.89 -17.53
N LYS A 570 -71.83 6.50 -18.02
CA LYS A 570 -71.56 6.30 -19.45
C LYS A 570 -72.44 5.20 -20.06
N GLN A 571 -72.60 4.07 -19.37
CA GLN A 571 -73.39 2.94 -19.86
C GLN A 571 -74.87 3.33 -19.98
N ASN A 572 -75.44 3.96 -18.94
CA ASN A 572 -76.81 4.46 -18.96
C ASN A 572 -77.05 5.50 -20.07
N ALA A 573 -76.08 6.39 -20.31
CA ALA A 573 -76.14 7.38 -21.40
C ALA A 573 -76.01 6.73 -22.79
N MET A 574 -75.24 5.64 -22.93
CA MET A 574 -75.18 4.85 -24.16
C MET A 574 -76.52 4.17 -24.46
N GLU A 575 -77.07 3.45 -23.48
CA GLU A 575 -78.36 2.75 -23.62
C GLU A 575 -79.51 3.73 -23.93
N SER A 576 -79.52 4.89 -23.27
CA SER A 576 -80.51 5.94 -23.54
C SER A 576 -80.39 6.53 -24.95
N ALA A 577 -79.16 6.78 -25.41
CA ALA A 577 -78.91 7.29 -26.77
C ALA A 577 -79.22 6.25 -27.86
N GLU A 578 -78.96 4.97 -27.60
CA GLU A 578 -79.27 3.87 -28.52
C GLU A 578 -80.79 3.66 -28.61
N ALA A 579 -81.50 3.60 -27.48
CA ALA A 579 -82.96 3.47 -27.45
C ALA A 579 -83.71 4.70 -28.02
N ALA A 580 -83.14 5.91 -27.95
CA ALA A 580 -83.69 7.09 -28.62
C ALA A 580 -83.46 7.04 -30.13
N LYS A 581 -82.28 6.55 -30.57
CA LYS A 581 -81.94 6.38 -31.98
C LYS A 581 -82.83 5.31 -32.64
N GLU A 582 -83.03 4.17 -32.00
CA GLU A 582 -83.92 3.11 -32.50
C GLU A 582 -85.35 3.62 -32.67
N ARG A 583 -85.90 4.33 -31.67
CA ARG A 583 -87.24 4.95 -31.77
C ARG A 583 -87.36 5.96 -32.92
N VAL A 584 -86.33 6.76 -33.18
CA VAL A 584 -86.33 7.67 -34.35
C VAL A 584 -86.33 6.87 -35.66
N GLN A 585 -85.58 5.77 -35.76
CA GLN A 585 -85.60 4.89 -36.95
C GLN A 585 -86.96 4.22 -37.14
N GLU A 586 -87.56 3.64 -36.09
CA GLU A 586 -88.89 3.04 -36.14
C GLU A 586 -89.97 4.04 -36.58
N MET A 587 -89.95 5.28 -36.07
CA MET A 587 -90.91 6.32 -36.47
C MET A 587 -90.74 6.78 -37.93
N GLU A 588 -89.51 6.73 -38.47
CA GLU A 588 -89.21 7.05 -39.88
C GLU A 588 -89.60 5.89 -40.82
N GLU A 589 -89.40 4.63 -40.39
CA GLU A 589 -89.82 3.43 -41.13
C GLU A 589 -91.36 3.24 -41.12
N GLN A 590 -92.02 3.49 -39.99
CA GLN A 590 -93.49 3.45 -39.89
C GLN A 590 -94.14 4.50 -40.81
N LYS A 591 -93.57 5.71 -40.89
CA LYS A 591 -94.07 6.75 -41.81
C LYS A 591 -93.82 6.41 -43.28
N SER A 592 -92.66 5.84 -43.60
CA SER A 592 -92.37 5.35 -44.96
C SER A 592 -93.39 4.27 -45.37
N SER A 593 -93.70 3.35 -44.45
CA SER A 593 -94.72 2.30 -44.63
C SER A 593 -96.15 2.85 -44.76
N GLN A 594 -96.48 3.99 -44.15
CA GLN A 594 -97.77 4.67 -44.33
C GLN A 594 -97.86 5.40 -45.68
N LEU A 595 -96.77 6.02 -46.14
CA LEU A 595 -96.69 6.69 -47.45
C LEU A 595 -96.86 5.71 -48.61
N GLU A 596 -96.34 4.48 -48.50
CA GLU A 596 -96.50 3.44 -49.53
C GLU A 596 -97.93 2.85 -49.61
N ARG A 597 -98.77 3.02 -48.58
CA ARG A 597 -100.15 2.46 -48.56
C ARG A 597 -101.23 3.35 -49.18
N GLY A 598 -100.92 4.59 -49.55
CA GLY A 598 -101.80 5.41 -50.39
C GLY A 598 -103.08 5.96 -49.73
N GLU A 599 -103.16 6.03 -48.40
CA GLU A 599 -104.29 6.68 -47.70
C GLU A 599 -104.09 8.20 -47.59
N GLY A 600 -104.42 8.93 -48.66
CA GLY A 600 -104.43 10.39 -48.67
C GLY A 600 -105.79 10.99 -48.33
N GLY A 601 -105.95 11.60 -47.15
CA GLY A 601 -107.13 12.43 -46.87
C GLY A 601 -107.41 12.80 -45.41
N GLY A 602 -106.76 13.84 -44.88
CA GLY A 602 -107.20 14.43 -43.60
C GLY A 602 -106.20 15.33 -42.87
N GLY A 603 -106.20 16.63 -43.17
CA GLY A 603 -105.71 17.70 -42.28
C GLY A 603 -104.18 17.83 -42.07
N GLY A 604 -103.64 19.04 -42.28
CA GLY A 604 -102.21 19.33 -42.03
C GLY A 604 -101.75 19.12 -40.58
N GLN A 605 -102.67 19.05 -39.62
CA GLN A 605 -102.39 18.85 -38.19
C GLN A 605 -101.70 17.51 -37.87
N GLY A 606 -101.98 16.43 -38.61
CA GLY A 606 -101.37 15.11 -38.35
C GLY A 606 -99.89 15.04 -38.73
N VAL A 607 -99.49 15.75 -39.79
CA VAL A 607 -98.10 15.78 -40.25
C VAL A 607 -97.21 16.62 -39.32
N ASP A 608 -97.76 17.69 -38.75
CA ASP A 608 -97.01 18.55 -37.83
C ASP A 608 -96.88 17.95 -36.43
N ALA A 609 -97.88 17.17 -35.96
CA ALA A 609 -97.75 16.38 -34.72
C ALA A 609 -96.62 15.35 -34.79
N TRP A 610 -96.57 14.52 -35.86
CA TRP A 610 -95.49 13.54 -36.04
C TRP A 610 -94.10 14.19 -36.13
N LYS A 611 -93.99 15.37 -36.78
CA LYS A 611 -92.71 16.10 -36.82
C LYS A 611 -92.30 16.51 -35.41
N GLN A 612 -93.24 17.02 -34.62
CA GLN A 612 -92.98 17.47 -33.26
C GLN A 612 -92.52 16.30 -32.36
N ASP A 613 -93.10 15.10 -32.52
CA ASP A 613 -92.68 13.90 -31.78
C ASP A 613 -91.28 13.42 -32.20
N VAL A 614 -90.97 13.41 -33.51
CA VAL A 614 -89.62 13.07 -34.01
C VAL A 614 -88.58 14.12 -33.60
N ASP A 615 -88.93 15.41 -33.61
CA ASP A 615 -88.05 16.48 -33.14
C ASP A 615 -87.80 16.38 -31.63
N ASN A 616 -88.81 16.01 -30.83
CA ASN A 616 -88.66 15.74 -29.38
C ASN A 616 -87.68 14.58 -29.10
N GLU A 617 -87.81 13.45 -29.79
CA GLU A 617 -86.88 12.32 -29.62
C GLU A 617 -85.48 12.63 -30.19
N ARG A 618 -85.36 13.46 -31.24
CA ARG A 618 -84.09 13.99 -31.73
C ARG A 618 -83.41 14.91 -30.72
N GLU A 619 -84.16 15.72 -29.97
CA GLU A 619 -83.61 16.51 -28.85
C GLU A 619 -83.19 15.62 -27.66
N GLN A 620 -83.95 14.57 -27.33
CA GLN A 620 -83.52 13.57 -26.34
C GLN A 620 -82.20 12.90 -26.75
N TYR A 621 -82.07 12.47 -28.01
CA TYR A 621 -80.83 11.91 -28.54
C TYR A 621 -79.65 12.89 -28.45
N LYS A 622 -79.85 14.19 -28.76
CA LYS A 622 -78.82 15.22 -28.58
C LYS A 622 -78.42 15.39 -27.11
N ALA A 623 -79.38 15.36 -26.18
CA ALA A 623 -79.11 15.44 -24.75
C ALA A 623 -78.24 14.27 -24.28
N SER A 624 -78.68 13.02 -24.52
CA SER A 624 -77.91 11.82 -24.13
C SER A 624 -76.56 11.72 -24.84
N SER A 625 -76.45 12.17 -26.11
CA SER A 625 -75.16 12.28 -26.79
C SER A 625 -74.22 13.30 -26.15
N THR A 626 -74.75 14.37 -25.55
CA THR A 626 -73.95 15.40 -24.86
C THR A 626 -73.46 14.90 -23.49
N GLU A 627 -74.31 14.16 -22.78
CA GLU A 627 -73.93 13.45 -21.55
C GLU A 627 -72.86 12.40 -21.83
N LEU A 628 -72.98 11.62 -22.91
CA LEU A 628 -71.99 10.64 -23.35
C LEU A 628 -70.63 11.27 -23.69
N ILE A 629 -70.61 12.44 -24.34
CA ILE A 629 -69.38 13.20 -24.59
C ILE A 629 -68.75 13.66 -23.27
N SER A 630 -69.56 14.18 -22.34
CA SER A 630 -69.11 14.63 -21.02
C SER A 630 -68.52 13.48 -20.19
N ALA A 631 -69.17 12.31 -20.18
CA ALA A 631 -68.65 11.10 -19.52
C ALA A 631 -67.33 10.61 -20.14
N LYS A 632 -67.17 10.67 -21.47
CA LYS A 632 -65.90 10.35 -22.15
C LYS A 632 -64.77 11.31 -21.77
N GLN A 633 -65.06 12.61 -21.63
CA GLN A 633 -64.09 13.59 -21.14
C GLN A 633 -63.70 13.32 -19.68
N ALA A 634 -64.66 13.02 -18.82
CA ALA A 634 -64.42 12.67 -17.42
C ALA A 634 -63.53 11.41 -17.27
N LEU A 635 -63.78 10.35 -18.06
CA LEU A 635 -62.92 9.17 -18.09
C LEU A 635 -61.48 9.47 -18.55
N THR A 636 -61.32 10.41 -19.49
CA THR A 636 -59.99 10.81 -19.99
C THR A 636 -59.20 11.55 -18.92
N MET A 637 -59.84 12.45 -18.17
CA MET A 637 -59.24 13.13 -17.01
C MET A 637 -58.91 12.13 -15.90
N LEU A 638 -59.85 11.24 -15.55
CA LEU A 638 -59.68 10.24 -14.52
C LEU A 638 -58.50 9.30 -14.81
N ARG A 639 -58.31 8.91 -16.08
CA ARG A 639 -57.15 8.12 -16.51
C ARG A 639 -55.83 8.84 -16.21
N ARG A 640 -55.74 10.14 -16.53
CA ARG A 640 -54.54 10.94 -16.27
C ARG A 640 -54.22 11.04 -14.77
N ASP A 641 -55.26 11.17 -13.95
CA ASP A 641 -55.12 11.22 -12.49
C ASP A 641 -54.74 9.84 -11.92
N PHE A 642 -55.22 8.75 -12.51
CA PHE A 642 -54.77 7.37 -12.23
C PHE A 642 -53.30 7.16 -12.56
N ASP A 643 -52.86 7.57 -13.75
CA ASP A 643 -51.48 7.40 -14.21
C ASP A 643 -50.53 8.15 -13.24
N GLY A 644 -50.83 9.40 -12.87
CA GLY A 644 -50.04 10.17 -11.90
C GLY A 644 -50.07 9.61 -10.46
N ALA A 645 -51.19 9.02 -10.02
CA ALA A 645 -51.26 8.33 -8.73
C ALA A 645 -50.45 7.02 -8.74
N LEU A 646 -50.38 6.32 -9.88
CA LEU A 646 -49.57 5.12 -10.07
C LEU A 646 -48.07 5.45 -10.06
N GLU A 647 -47.65 6.50 -10.76
CA GLU A 647 -46.28 7.02 -10.72
C GLU A 647 -45.86 7.41 -9.29
N SER A 648 -46.73 8.11 -8.56
CA SER A 648 -46.50 8.50 -7.16
C SER A 648 -46.33 7.27 -6.25
N LYS A 649 -47.13 6.22 -6.47
CA LYS A 649 -47.03 4.94 -5.76
C LYS A 649 -45.73 4.19 -6.08
N LEU A 650 -45.32 4.16 -7.35
CA LEU A 650 -44.06 3.53 -7.78
C LEU A 650 -42.84 4.25 -7.18
N ALA A 651 -42.83 5.59 -7.17
CA ALA A 651 -41.78 6.39 -6.55
C ALA A 651 -41.68 6.13 -5.03
N ALA A 652 -42.80 6.13 -4.31
CA ALA A 652 -42.84 5.82 -2.88
C ALA A 652 -42.39 4.37 -2.57
N PHE A 653 -42.73 3.41 -3.44
CA PHE A 653 -42.31 2.02 -3.31
C PHE A 653 -40.80 1.85 -3.52
N GLN A 654 -40.24 2.47 -4.57
CA GLN A 654 -38.80 2.46 -4.84
C GLN A 654 -38.02 3.10 -3.68
N GLN A 655 -38.46 4.27 -3.21
CA GLN A 655 -37.85 4.95 -2.06
C GLN A 655 -37.89 4.09 -0.79
N ALA A 656 -38.97 3.35 -0.56
CA ALA A 656 -39.08 2.43 0.58
C ALA A 656 -38.13 1.23 0.46
N ALA A 657 -37.95 0.67 -0.74
CA ALA A 657 -37.01 -0.42 -1.01
C ALA A 657 -35.55 0.01 -0.83
N ASP A 658 -35.17 1.15 -1.41
CA ASP A 658 -33.82 1.72 -1.30
C ASP A 658 -33.49 2.04 0.17
N THR A 659 -34.43 2.66 0.89
CA THR A 659 -34.25 2.96 2.33
C THR A 659 -34.13 1.67 3.15
N GLN A 660 -34.87 0.60 2.81
CA GLN A 660 -34.77 -0.68 3.50
C GLN A 660 -33.39 -1.33 3.35
N HIS A 661 -32.80 -1.29 2.16
CA HIS A 661 -31.43 -1.77 1.93
C HIS A 661 -30.42 -0.96 2.75
N VAL A 662 -30.52 0.38 2.75
CA VAL A 662 -29.62 1.24 3.54
C VAL A 662 -29.77 1.00 5.05
N THR A 663 -30.99 0.78 5.57
CA THR A 663 -31.19 0.40 6.98
C THR A 663 -30.51 -0.92 7.31
N GLN A 664 -30.61 -1.94 6.45
CA GLN A 664 -29.98 -3.24 6.67
C GLN A 664 -28.45 -3.12 6.73
N VAL A 665 -27.82 -2.45 5.75
CA VAL A 665 -26.36 -2.24 5.72
C VAL A 665 -25.87 -1.48 6.96
N ASN A 666 -26.58 -0.42 7.38
CA ASN A 666 -26.25 0.30 8.60
C ASN A 666 -26.40 -0.57 9.86
N GLN A 667 -27.41 -1.44 9.93
CA GLN A 667 -27.66 -2.34 11.06
C GLN A 667 -26.58 -3.43 11.17
N GLU A 668 -26.15 -4.00 10.04
CA GLU A 668 -25.02 -4.94 9.95
C GLU A 668 -23.71 -4.26 10.40
N ARG A 669 -23.43 -3.03 9.94
CA ARG A 669 -22.23 -2.28 10.36
C ARG A 669 -22.24 -1.92 11.85
N VAL A 670 -23.38 -1.53 12.42
CA VAL A 670 -23.54 -1.34 13.89
C VAL A 670 -23.23 -2.63 14.65
N SER A 671 -23.70 -3.78 14.17
CA SER A 671 -23.39 -5.09 14.78
C SER A 671 -21.90 -5.40 14.71
N GLN A 672 -21.26 -5.18 13.55
CA GLN A 672 -19.84 -5.44 13.34
C GLN A 672 -18.96 -4.57 14.26
N ILE A 673 -19.15 -3.25 14.27
CA ILE A 673 -18.37 -2.33 15.11
C ILE A 673 -18.57 -2.66 16.61
N SER A 674 -19.77 -3.09 17.00
CA SER A 674 -20.04 -3.53 18.38
C SER A 674 -19.24 -4.79 18.76
N LYS A 675 -19.01 -5.73 17.83
CA LYS A 675 -18.13 -6.89 18.06
C LYS A 675 -16.65 -6.46 18.11
N GLU A 676 -16.22 -5.59 17.21
CA GLU A 676 -14.86 -5.04 17.17
C GLU A 676 -14.51 -4.32 18.49
N ILE A 677 -15.42 -3.51 19.05
CA ILE A 677 -15.23 -2.85 20.35
C ILE A 677 -15.09 -3.87 21.50
N THR A 678 -15.84 -4.97 21.49
CA THR A 678 -15.75 -6.01 22.51
C THR A 678 -14.37 -6.69 22.48
N SER A 679 -13.90 -7.10 21.29
CA SER A 679 -12.58 -7.70 21.09
C SER A 679 -11.44 -6.72 21.44
N LEU A 680 -11.56 -5.44 21.09
CA LEU A 680 -10.58 -4.42 21.46
C LEU A 680 -10.51 -4.19 22.98
N ARG A 681 -11.63 -4.31 23.71
CA ARG A 681 -11.65 -4.22 25.18
C ARG A 681 -11.01 -5.44 25.86
N GLU A 682 -11.22 -6.62 25.31
CA GLU A 682 -10.62 -7.87 25.80
C GLU A 682 -9.08 -7.85 25.62
N THR A 683 -8.62 -7.52 24.41
CA THR A 683 -7.17 -7.37 24.13
C THR A 683 -6.53 -6.23 24.94
N LEU A 684 -7.24 -5.13 25.21
CA LEU A 684 -6.76 -4.10 26.15
C LEU A 684 -6.59 -4.65 27.58
N GLY A 685 -7.48 -5.54 28.02
CA GLY A 685 -7.37 -6.21 29.33
C GLY A 685 -6.12 -7.08 29.43
N GLN A 686 -5.88 -7.92 28.41
CA GLN A 686 -4.70 -8.78 28.31
C GLN A 686 -3.39 -7.95 28.29
N VAL A 687 -3.32 -6.91 27.47
CA VAL A 687 -2.13 -6.02 27.40
C VAL A 687 -1.87 -5.32 28.74
N LYS A 688 -2.92 -4.89 29.45
CA LYS A 688 -2.77 -4.29 30.80
C LYS A 688 -2.24 -5.29 31.83
N LEU A 689 -2.69 -6.54 31.80
CA LEU A 689 -2.20 -7.59 32.69
C LEU A 689 -0.72 -7.89 32.43
N ALA A 690 -0.36 -8.16 31.17
CA ALA A 690 1.03 -8.42 30.78
C ALA A 690 1.98 -7.24 31.09
N THR A 691 1.48 -6.00 30.99
CA THR A 691 2.25 -4.80 31.36
C THR A 691 2.57 -4.76 32.87
N LEU A 692 1.63 -5.16 33.72
CA LEU A 692 1.84 -5.22 35.18
C LEU A 692 2.85 -6.31 35.54
N GLU A 693 2.70 -7.52 34.97
CA GLU A 693 3.60 -8.65 35.18
C GLU A 693 5.04 -8.31 34.74
N ALA A 694 5.21 -7.68 33.57
CA ALA A 694 6.50 -7.22 33.08
C ALA A 694 7.14 -6.14 33.99
N GLN A 695 6.33 -5.26 34.59
CA GLN A 695 6.82 -4.28 35.55
C GLN A 695 7.30 -4.94 36.85
N ASP A 696 6.57 -5.92 37.38
CA ASP A 696 6.95 -6.64 38.61
C ASP A 696 8.23 -7.46 38.42
N ILE A 697 8.36 -8.21 37.32
CA ILE A 697 9.59 -8.95 36.97
C ILE A 697 10.78 -7.99 36.87
N ARG A 698 10.58 -6.83 36.22
CA ARG A 698 11.64 -5.81 36.07
C ARG A 698 12.04 -5.18 37.40
N ASN A 699 11.09 -4.99 38.32
CA ASN A 699 11.37 -4.49 39.66
C ASN A 699 12.18 -5.52 40.49
N GLN A 700 11.83 -6.80 40.43
CA GLN A 700 12.60 -7.88 41.06
C GLN A 700 14.04 -7.94 40.53
N HIS A 701 14.22 -7.96 39.21
CA HIS A 701 15.56 -8.00 38.59
C HIS A 701 16.40 -6.73 38.92
N ASN A 702 15.76 -5.56 39.05
CA ASN A 702 16.45 -4.34 39.49
C ASN A 702 16.91 -4.44 40.95
N LEU A 703 16.08 -4.96 41.85
CA LEU A 703 16.44 -5.17 43.26
C LEU A 703 17.62 -6.15 43.41
N GLU A 704 17.60 -7.27 42.68
CA GLU A 704 18.74 -8.20 42.66
C GLU A 704 20.02 -7.56 42.12
N ARG A 705 19.90 -6.77 41.05
CA ARG A 705 21.04 -6.06 40.47
C ARG A 705 21.60 -5.00 41.42
N GLU A 706 20.76 -4.26 42.14
CA GLU A 706 21.20 -3.29 43.15
C GLU A 706 21.91 -4.00 44.31
N ALA A 707 21.39 -5.14 44.80
CA ALA A 707 22.05 -5.95 45.82
C ALA A 707 23.43 -6.48 45.37
N ARG A 708 23.57 -6.92 44.11
CA ARG A 708 24.87 -7.32 43.53
C ARG A 708 25.83 -6.14 43.42
N LEU A 709 25.36 -4.97 42.98
CA LEU A 709 26.18 -3.76 42.87
C LEU A 709 26.66 -3.26 44.23
N GLU A 710 25.82 -3.31 45.28
CA GLU A 710 26.26 -3.01 46.65
C GLU A 710 27.31 -4.00 47.16
N SER A 711 27.15 -5.29 46.89
CA SER A 711 28.12 -6.32 47.27
C SER A 711 29.50 -6.04 46.62
N HIS A 712 29.53 -5.78 45.32
CA HIS A 712 30.77 -5.40 44.62
C HIS A 712 31.35 -4.07 45.10
N ALA A 713 30.52 -3.07 45.43
CA ALA A 713 30.98 -1.79 45.97
C ALA A 713 31.64 -1.94 47.35
N ARG A 714 31.10 -2.80 48.23
CA ARG A 714 31.71 -3.13 49.53
C ARG A 714 33.05 -3.84 49.35
N ALA A 715 33.09 -4.90 48.54
CA ALA A 715 34.32 -5.65 48.26
C ALA A 715 35.42 -4.75 47.65
N LYS A 716 35.05 -3.84 46.74
CA LYS A 716 35.98 -2.84 46.19
C LYS A 716 36.48 -1.86 47.25
N GLY A 717 35.60 -1.37 48.12
CA GLY A 717 35.99 -0.45 49.21
C GLY A 717 36.99 -1.08 50.19
N GLU A 718 36.82 -2.36 50.52
CA GLU A 718 37.78 -3.12 51.35
C GLU A 718 39.13 -3.31 50.65
N LEU A 719 39.12 -3.59 49.34
CA LEU A 719 40.34 -3.66 48.52
C LEU A 719 41.06 -2.30 48.40
N ASP A 720 40.32 -1.22 48.16
CA ASP A 720 40.88 0.13 48.07
C ASP A 720 41.49 0.58 49.43
N LEU A 721 40.87 0.19 50.56
CA LEU A 721 41.43 0.41 51.91
C LEU A 721 42.72 -0.39 52.16
N LYS A 722 42.76 -1.68 51.81
CA LYS A 722 43.98 -2.52 51.89
C LYS A 722 45.09 -2.01 50.96
N MET A 723 44.76 -1.58 49.75
CA MET A 723 45.71 -0.96 48.82
C MET A 723 46.24 0.38 49.33
N LYS A 724 45.45 1.11 50.14
CA LYS A 724 45.90 2.34 50.79
C LYS A 724 46.86 2.07 51.95
N SER A 725 46.55 1.14 52.85
CA SER A 725 47.46 0.79 53.96
C SER A 725 48.80 0.23 53.46
N LEU A 726 48.79 -0.54 52.36
CA LEU A 726 50.00 -1.02 51.69
C LEU A 726 50.85 0.08 51.04
N LYS A 727 50.24 1.22 50.64
CA LYS A 727 50.97 2.39 50.11
C LYS A 727 51.45 3.32 51.21
N GLU A 728 50.60 3.66 52.17
CA GLU A 728 50.92 4.55 53.29
C GLU A 728 52.00 3.94 54.21
N GLY A 729 52.13 2.61 54.25
CA GLY A 729 53.22 1.91 54.93
C GLY A 729 54.58 1.87 54.18
N ASN A 730 54.71 2.49 53.01
CA ASN A 730 55.90 2.36 52.15
C ASN A 730 56.67 3.67 51.87
N ASP A 731 56.11 4.83 52.24
CA ASP A 731 56.81 6.12 52.12
C ASP A 731 57.63 6.41 53.39
N GLY A 732 58.89 5.98 53.40
CA GLY A 732 59.92 6.64 54.21
C GLY A 732 60.71 5.84 55.25
N GLN A 733 61.01 4.54 55.05
CA GLN A 733 62.19 3.92 55.71
C GLN A 733 62.74 2.62 55.05
N LEU A 734 62.89 2.62 53.72
CA LEU A 734 63.76 1.64 53.05
C LEU A 734 65.24 1.93 53.37
N LEU A 735 65.78 1.30 54.41
CA LEU A 735 67.22 0.96 54.53
C LEU A 735 67.59 -0.01 55.69
N LEU A 736 66.73 -0.24 56.69
CA LEU A 736 67.03 -1.13 57.82
C LEU A 736 65.77 -1.87 58.34
N GLN A 737 65.35 -2.97 57.69
CA GLN A 737 64.38 -3.92 58.28
C GLN A 737 64.80 -5.39 58.03
N PRO A 738 64.53 -6.31 58.99
CA PRO A 738 65.04 -7.69 58.95
C PRO A 738 64.20 -8.64 58.06
N PRO A 739 64.77 -9.77 57.60
CA PRO A 739 64.18 -10.60 56.53
C PRO A 739 62.76 -11.14 56.78
N LYS A 740 62.39 -11.40 58.04
CA LYS A 740 61.08 -12.01 58.40
C LYS A 740 59.86 -11.22 57.91
N VAL A 741 59.97 -9.89 57.81
CA VAL A 741 58.85 -9.01 57.40
C VAL A 741 58.48 -9.21 55.92
N MET A 742 59.40 -9.71 55.09
CA MET A 742 59.15 -9.99 53.68
C MET A 742 58.51 -11.38 53.47
N GLU A 743 58.84 -12.35 54.31
CA GLU A 743 58.21 -13.69 54.30
C GLU A 743 56.73 -13.58 54.74
N GLU A 744 56.45 -12.84 55.81
CA GLU A 744 55.10 -12.63 56.36
C GLU A 744 54.18 -11.91 55.36
N LYS A 745 54.68 -10.90 54.63
CA LYS A 745 53.95 -10.20 53.56
C LYS A 745 53.72 -11.06 52.31
N LEU A 746 54.61 -12.02 52.03
CA LEU A 746 54.41 -12.97 50.93
C LEU A 746 53.29 -13.96 51.28
N GLU A 747 53.29 -14.47 52.51
CA GLU A 747 52.28 -15.40 53.02
C GLU A 747 50.88 -14.78 53.03
N GLU A 748 50.76 -13.53 53.52
CA GLU A 748 49.51 -12.75 53.50
C GLU A 748 48.97 -12.52 52.06
N ALA A 749 49.86 -12.29 51.09
CA ALA A 749 49.48 -12.14 49.69
C ALA A 749 48.97 -13.46 49.07
N THR A 750 49.58 -14.61 49.38
CA THR A 750 49.10 -15.92 48.93
C THR A 750 47.69 -16.25 49.44
N GLU A 751 47.40 -15.97 50.72
CA GLU A 751 46.09 -16.30 51.28
C GLU A 751 44.99 -15.36 50.72
N ALA A 752 45.32 -14.09 50.44
CA ALA A 752 44.41 -13.17 49.74
C ALA A 752 44.05 -13.64 48.31
N VAL A 753 45.02 -14.18 47.56
CA VAL A 753 44.79 -14.77 46.22
C VAL A 753 43.86 -15.99 46.32
N LYS A 754 44.06 -16.83 47.33
CA LYS A 754 43.28 -18.05 47.57
C LYS A 754 41.80 -17.76 47.84
N VAL A 755 41.50 -16.75 48.65
CA VAL A 755 40.12 -16.28 48.92
C VAL A 755 39.44 -15.78 47.65
N LEU A 756 40.17 -15.05 46.79
CA LEU A 756 39.64 -14.59 45.50
C LEU A 756 39.38 -15.77 44.54
N GLN A 757 40.22 -16.81 44.57
CA GLN A 757 40.03 -18.05 43.81
C GLN A 757 38.73 -18.78 44.21
N GLU A 758 38.43 -18.81 45.50
CA GLU A 758 37.24 -19.48 46.06
C GLU A 758 35.95 -18.70 45.77
N GLN A 759 35.98 -17.36 45.91
CA GLN A 759 34.87 -16.49 45.48
C GLN A 759 34.56 -16.63 43.98
N LEU A 760 35.58 -16.78 43.13
CA LEU A 760 35.40 -16.98 41.69
C LEU A 760 34.74 -18.32 41.35
N ASN A 761 34.99 -19.37 42.14
CA ASN A 761 34.38 -20.69 41.93
C ASN A 761 32.90 -20.70 42.35
N ASN A 762 32.54 -20.04 43.45
CA ASN A 762 31.15 -19.95 43.90
C ASN A 762 30.24 -19.23 42.88
N VAL A 763 30.75 -18.20 42.19
CA VAL A 763 30.02 -17.51 41.11
C VAL A 763 29.80 -18.43 39.89
N LYS A 764 30.78 -19.28 39.54
CA LYS A 764 30.63 -20.24 38.44
C LYS A 764 29.55 -21.29 38.73
N GLU A 765 29.43 -21.74 39.98
CA GLU A 765 28.38 -22.70 40.35
C GLU A 765 26.98 -22.06 40.34
N SER A 766 26.82 -20.81 40.78
CA SER A 766 25.52 -20.13 40.69
C SER A 766 25.06 -19.96 39.25
N ASP A 767 25.94 -19.52 38.34
CA ASP A 767 25.59 -19.27 36.94
C ASP A 767 25.24 -20.56 36.20
N MET A 768 25.93 -21.67 36.52
CA MET A 768 25.61 -23.01 36.00
C MET A 768 24.28 -23.57 36.53
N SER A 769 23.81 -23.14 37.71
CA SER A 769 22.50 -23.52 38.21
C SER A 769 21.36 -22.81 37.45
N SER A 770 21.51 -21.50 37.19
CA SER A 770 20.54 -20.70 36.44
C SER A 770 20.36 -21.20 34.99
N LEU A 771 21.46 -21.55 34.31
CA LEU A 771 21.42 -22.11 32.95
C LEU A 771 20.63 -23.42 32.86
N LYS A 772 20.68 -24.28 33.89
CA LYS A 772 19.88 -25.51 33.92
C LYS A 772 18.38 -25.23 34.05
N SER A 773 17.98 -24.24 34.85
CA SER A 773 16.57 -23.85 35.00
C SER A 773 15.98 -23.38 33.67
N ILE A 774 16.66 -22.45 32.99
CA ILE A 774 16.24 -21.88 31.70
C ILE A 774 16.17 -22.99 30.62
N THR A 775 17.06 -23.99 30.68
CA THR A 775 17.06 -25.11 29.73
C THR A 775 15.82 -26.01 29.87
N GLU A 776 15.29 -26.22 31.08
CA GLU A 776 14.07 -27.02 31.28
C GLU A 776 12.79 -26.23 30.93
N GLU A 777 12.77 -24.91 31.17
CA GLU A 777 11.68 -24.04 30.71
C GLU A 777 11.56 -24.02 29.18
N LEU A 778 12.69 -23.91 28.46
CA LEU A 778 12.72 -24.03 26.99
C LEU A 778 12.21 -25.39 26.48
N LYS A 779 12.46 -26.50 27.20
CA LYS A 779 11.90 -27.83 26.87
C LYS A 779 10.41 -27.97 27.19
N LYS A 780 9.87 -27.14 28.07
CA LYS A 780 8.42 -27.07 28.34
C LYS A 780 7.72 -26.32 27.21
N GLY A 781 8.18 -25.10 26.89
CA GLY A 781 7.63 -24.29 25.81
C GLY A 781 7.69 -24.97 24.43
N ARG A 782 8.72 -25.78 24.15
CA ARG A 782 8.79 -26.57 22.92
C ARG A 782 7.66 -27.61 22.80
N ARG A 783 7.30 -28.29 23.88
CA ARG A 783 6.22 -29.30 23.87
C ARG A 783 4.85 -28.65 23.70
N GLU A 784 4.64 -27.51 24.35
CA GLU A 784 3.43 -26.70 24.17
C GLU A 784 3.30 -26.22 22.71
N LEU A 785 4.41 -25.82 22.06
CA LEU A 785 4.44 -25.51 20.62
C LEU A 785 4.17 -26.71 19.70
N GLU A 786 4.58 -27.93 20.09
CA GLU A 786 4.29 -29.16 19.33
C GLU A 786 2.79 -29.53 19.42
N GLU A 787 2.16 -29.36 20.58
CA GLU A 787 0.72 -29.63 20.78
C GLU A 787 -0.17 -28.67 19.96
N ILE A 788 0.09 -27.36 19.97
CA ILE A 788 -0.69 -26.39 19.18
C ILE A 788 -0.49 -26.62 17.67
N LEU A 789 0.71 -27.06 17.25
CA LEU A 789 0.96 -27.44 15.84
C LEU A 789 0.15 -28.68 15.41
N GLU A 790 -0.09 -29.65 16.29
CA GLU A 790 -1.00 -30.76 16.00
C GLU A 790 -2.46 -30.28 15.85
N GLU A 791 -2.90 -29.35 16.70
CA GLU A 791 -4.26 -28.80 16.65
C GLU A 791 -4.49 -28.00 15.35
N GLN A 792 -3.54 -27.14 14.97
CA GLN A 792 -3.54 -26.41 13.69
C GLN A 792 -3.70 -27.37 12.48
N ASN A 793 -3.03 -28.53 12.51
CA ASN A 793 -3.13 -29.52 11.44
C ASN A 793 -4.49 -30.23 11.41
N ARG A 794 -5.12 -30.45 12.58
CA ARG A 794 -6.48 -31.03 12.67
C ARG A 794 -7.54 -30.04 12.15
N GLU A 795 -7.49 -28.78 12.57
CA GLU A 795 -8.42 -27.75 12.09
C GLU A 795 -8.31 -27.53 10.59
N ARG A 796 -7.08 -27.48 10.05
CA ARG A 796 -6.86 -27.38 8.60
C ARG A 796 -7.46 -28.55 7.83
N SER A 797 -7.28 -29.78 8.31
CA SER A 797 -7.91 -30.96 7.69
C SER A 797 -9.44 -30.95 7.76
N LEU A 798 -10.04 -30.27 8.75
CA LEU A 798 -11.49 -30.11 8.85
C LEU A 798 -12.01 -29.09 7.83
N VAL A 799 -11.31 -27.96 7.67
CA VAL A 799 -11.62 -26.95 6.63
C VAL A 799 -11.54 -27.56 5.23
N ASP A 800 -10.49 -28.34 4.93
CA ASP A 800 -10.34 -29.02 3.64
C ASP A 800 -11.49 -30.01 3.36
N GLN A 801 -11.96 -30.75 4.38
CA GLN A 801 -13.09 -31.68 4.25
C GLN A 801 -14.43 -30.97 4.03
N LEU A 802 -14.70 -29.88 4.77
CA LEU A 802 -15.92 -29.09 4.62
C LEU A 802 -15.95 -28.36 3.27
N GLY A 803 -14.80 -27.86 2.80
CA GLY A 803 -14.66 -27.24 1.47
C GLY A 803 -15.08 -28.17 0.33
N LEU A 804 -14.65 -29.44 0.37
CA LEU A 804 -15.06 -30.46 -0.61
C LEU A 804 -16.57 -30.75 -0.57
N GLN A 805 -17.20 -30.72 0.61
CA GLN A 805 -18.66 -30.88 0.73
C GLN A 805 -19.42 -29.69 0.14
N VAL A 806 -18.96 -28.46 0.39
CA VAL A 806 -19.55 -27.24 -0.18
C VAL A 806 -19.41 -27.21 -1.71
N GLU A 807 -18.31 -27.69 -2.26
CA GLU A 807 -18.13 -27.80 -3.72
C GLU A 807 -19.06 -28.85 -4.34
N GLY A 808 -19.27 -29.98 -3.66
CA GLY A 808 -20.27 -30.99 -4.04
C GLY A 808 -21.69 -30.41 -4.13
N LEU A 809 -22.16 -29.76 -3.06
CA LEU A 809 -23.49 -29.13 -3.00
C LEU A 809 -23.67 -28.03 -4.07
N ARG A 810 -22.61 -27.24 -4.34
CA ARG A 810 -22.63 -26.24 -5.42
C ARG A 810 -22.81 -26.86 -6.80
N LYS A 811 -22.19 -28.01 -7.05
CA LYS A 811 -22.35 -28.74 -8.30
C LYS A 811 -23.77 -29.28 -8.44
N GLU A 812 -24.32 -29.91 -7.41
CA GLU A 812 -25.69 -30.42 -7.42
C GLU A 812 -26.72 -29.31 -7.64
N HIS A 813 -26.56 -28.15 -6.99
CA HIS A 813 -27.39 -26.97 -7.23
C HIS A 813 -27.25 -26.44 -8.68
N SER A 814 -26.07 -26.51 -9.30
CA SER A 814 -25.87 -26.12 -10.71
C SER A 814 -26.61 -27.08 -11.66
N ASP A 815 -26.43 -28.39 -11.48
CA ASP A 815 -27.05 -29.43 -12.30
C ASP A 815 -28.60 -29.41 -12.17
N LEU A 816 -29.12 -29.05 -10.99
CA LEU A 816 -30.57 -28.86 -10.78
C LEU A 816 -31.09 -27.57 -11.45
N LYS A 817 -30.29 -26.49 -11.45
CA LYS A 817 -30.64 -25.21 -12.07
C LYS A 817 -30.74 -25.32 -13.59
N GLU A 818 -29.87 -26.09 -14.23
CA GLU A 818 -29.95 -26.37 -15.67
C GLU A 818 -31.25 -27.13 -16.01
N LYS A 819 -31.58 -28.18 -15.25
CA LYS A 819 -32.84 -28.93 -15.41
C LYS A 819 -34.09 -28.09 -15.22
N VAL A 820 -34.10 -27.17 -14.25
CA VAL A 820 -35.24 -26.23 -14.07
C VAL A 820 -35.38 -25.30 -15.28
N MET A 821 -34.27 -24.81 -15.85
CA MET A 821 -34.31 -23.97 -17.06
C MET A 821 -34.82 -24.73 -18.28
N GLU A 822 -34.41 -25.99 -18.48
CA GLU A 822 -34.95 -26.86 -19.52
C GLU A 822 -36.47 -27.09 -19.35
N ALA A 823 -36.92 -27.33 -18.12
CA ALA A 823 -38.32 -27.55 -17.82
C ALA A 823 -39.17 -26.27 -18.02
N GLU A 824 -38.67 -25.09 -17.64
CA GLU A 824 -39.33 -23.80 -17.92
C GLU A 824 -39.44 -23.52 -19.42
N ASN A 825 -38.38 -23.79 -20.20
CA ASN A 825 -38.42 -23.67 -21.66
C ASN A 825 -39.45 -24.62 -22.28
N ARG A 826 -39.58 -25.86 -21.76
CA ARG A 826 -40.61 -26.82 -22.21
C ARG A 826 -42.03 -26.33 -21.88
N VAL A 827 -42.26 -25.77 -20.69
CA VAL A 827 -43.56 -25.16 -20.33
C VAL A 827 -43.90 -24.02 -21.30
N GLY A 828 -42.95 -23.14 -21.63
CA GLY A 828 -43.13 -22.07 -22.60
C GLY A 828 -43.49 -22.56 -24.01
N SER A 829 -42.85 -23.64 -24.49
CA SER A 829 -43.20 -24.26 -25.78
C SER A 829 -44.62 -24.82 -25.79
N LEU A 830 -45.00 -25.57 -24.75
CA LEU A 830 -46.34 -26.14 -24.61
C LEU A 830 -47.42 -25.04 -24.52
N GLU A 831 -47.15 -23.93 -23.83
CA GLU A 831 -48.08 -22.78 -23.77
C GLU A 831 -48.20 -22.07 -25.14
N ALA A 832 -47.14 -21.99 -25.94
CA ALA A 832 -47.17 -21.44 -27.29
C ALA A 832 -47.96 -22.32 -28.28
N GLU A 833 -47.77 -23.64 -28.23
CA GLU A 833 -48.55 -24.60 -29.02
C GLU A 833 -50.04 -24.56 -28.65
N LEU A 834 -50.34 -24.57 -27.35
CA LEU A 834 -51.70 -24.49 -26.81
C LEU A 834 -52.42 -23.20 -27.22
N ASN A 835 -51.71 -22.07 -27.26
CA ASN A 835 -52.25 -20.82 -27.81
C ASN A 835 -52.47 -20.89 -29.33
N THR A 836 -51.63 -21.61 -30.06
CA THR A 836 -51.79 -21.83 -31.50
C THR A 836 -53.04 -22.65 -31.80
N TYR A 837 -53.26 -23.77 -31.10
CA TYR A 837 -54.47 -24.58 -31.26
C TYR A 837 -55.74 -23.84 -30.81
N LYS A 838 -55.71 -23.05 -29.73
CA LYS A 838 -56.84 -22.18 -29.35
C LYS A 838 -57.19 -21.16 -30.44
N ASN A 839 -56.18 -20.57 -31.10
CA ASN A 839 -56.40 -19.64 -32.21
C ASN A 839 -56.94 -20.35 -33.46
N GLN A 840 -56.53 -21.59 -33.74
CA GLN A 840 -57.10 -22.42 -34.81
C GLN A 840 -58.57 -22.78 -34.52
N LEU A 841 -58.89 -23.24 -33.31
CA LEU A 841 -60.26 -23.53 -32.87
C LEU A 841 -61.15 -22.28 -32.97
N ARG A 842 -60.63 -21.10 -32.62
CA ARG A 842 -61.35 -19.83 -32.77
C ARG A 842 -61.67 -19.54 -34.25
N LYS A 843 -60.69 -19.65 -35.15
CA LYS A 843 -60.91 -19.47 -36.60
C LYS A 843 -61.92 -20.48 -37.16
N ALA A 844 -61.81 -21.75 -36.80
CA ALA A 844 -62.73 -22.80 -37.22
C ALA A 844 -64.20 -22.56 -36.78
N ARG A 845 -64.43 -21.72 -35.75
CA ARG A 845 -65.75 -21.26 -35.32
C ARG A 845 -66.21 -19.95 -35.97
N GLU A 846 -65.29 -19.19 -36.57
CA GLU A 846 -65.56 -17.92 -37.25
C GLU A 846 -65.79 -18.11 -38.77
N GLU A 847 -65.44 -19.26 -39.34
CA GLU A 847 -65.59 -19.58 -40.78
C GLU A 847 -66.91 -20.33 -41.09
N ASN A 848 -67.71 -19.79 -42.03
CA ASN A 848 -68.99 -20.36 -42.48
C ASN A 848 -68.80 -21.61 -43.36
N ILE A 849 -68.65 -22.78 -42.73
CA ILE A 849 -68.56 -24.10 -43.38
C ILE A 849 -69.70 -25.01 -42.86
N ASP A 850 -70.06 -26.02 -43.66
CA ASP A 850 -71.14 -26.99 -43.39
C ASP A 850 -71.15 -27.53 -41.94
N PRO A 851 -72.25 -27.37 -41.17
CA PRO A 851 -72.30 -27.69 -39.73
C PRO A 851 -71.80 -29.09 -39.34
N GLY A 852 -71.95 -30.08 -40.21
CA GLY A 852 -71.51 -31.46 -39.96
C GLY A 852 -69.98 -31.64 -39.91
N GLN A 853 -69.23 -30.88 -40.72
CA GLN A 853 -67.76 -30.98 -40.74
C GLN A 853 -67.11 -30.12 -39.65
N VAL A 854 -67.69 -28.96 -39.34
CA VAL A 854 -67.18 -28.05 -38.32
C VAL A 854 -67.20 -28.68 -36.92
N SER A 855 -68.21 -29.49 -36.58
CA SER A 855 -68.26 -30.19 -35.29
C SER A 855 -67.06 -31.11 -35.10
N SER A 856 -66.80 -32.03 -36.04
CA SER A 856 -65.70 -33.00 -35.93
C SER A 856 -64.34 -32.32 -35.75
N ILE A 857 -64.07 -31.26 -36.53
CA ILE A 857 -62.80 -30.51 -36.44
C ILE A 857 -62.70 -29.77 -35.10
N CYS A 858 -63.80 -29.20 -34.60
CA CYS A 858 -63.82 -28.57 -33.28
C CYS A 858 -63.62 -29.58 -32.14
N ASP A 859 -64.19 -30.78 -32.26
CA ASP A 859 -64.09 -31.84 -31.24
C ASP A 859 -62.66 -32.40 -31.17
N ASP A 860 -62.02 -32.65 -32.31
CA ASP A 860 -60.61 -33.06 -32.40
C ASP A 860 -59.66 -31.98 -31.81
N LEU A 861 -59.85 -30.71 -32.18
CA LEU A 861 -59.07 -29.58 -31.63
C LEU A 861 -59.29 -29.39 -30.14
N ASN A 862 -60.53 -29.56 -29.64
CA ASN A 862 -60.82 -29.51 -28.21
C ASN A 862 -60.10 -30.63 -27.45
N SER A 863 -60.07 -31.86 -28.01
CA SER A 863 -59.36 -33.00 -27.42
C SER A 863 -57.85 -32.72 -27.31
N GLN A 864 -57.23 -32.19 -28.36
CA GLN A 864 -55.81 -31.81 -28.37
C GLN A 864 -55.50 -30.68 -27.37
N ILE A 865 -56.36 -29.66 -27.28
CA ILE A 865 -56.22 -28.57 -26.29
C ILE A 865 -56.33 -29.12 -24.86
N GLN A 866 -57.24 -30.05 -24.58
CA GLN A 866 -57.37 -30.68 -23.26
C GLN A 866 -56.10 -31.48 -22.90
N GLN A 867 -55.56 -32.27 -23.84
CA GLN A 867 -54.34 -33.05 -23.63
C GLN A 867 -53.12 -32.14 -23.36
N LEU A 868 -52.90 -31.12 -24.18
CA LEU A 868 -51.80 -30.16 -23.99
C LEU A 868 -51.96 -29.33 -22.70
N THR A 869 -53.19 -28.99 -22.31
CA THR A 869 -53.46 -28.30 -21.03
C THR A 869 -53.05 -29.18 -19.84
N LEU A 870 -53.32 -30.49 -19.92
CA LEU A 870 -52.94 -31.44 -18.88
C LEU A 870 -51.41 -31.64 -18.81
N GLU A 871 -50.73 -31.77 -19.95
CA GLU A 871 -49.27 -31.92 -20.01
C GLU A 871 -48.54 -30.65 -19.53
N SER A 872 -48.99 -29.46 -19.95
CA SER A 872 -48.48 -28.17 -19.47
C SER A 872 -48.64 -28.04 -17.95
N LYS A 873 -49.82 -28.37 -17.42
CA LYS A 873 -50.09 -28.33 -15.97
C LYS A 873 -49.20 -29.30 -15.19
N LYS A 874 -49.01 -30.52 -15.69
CA LYS A 874 -48.12 -31.53 -15.07
C LYS A 874 -46.67 -31.05 -15.06
N THR A 875 -46.15 -30.64 -16.21
CA THR A 875 -44.76 -30.15 -16.35
C THR A 875 -44.51 -28.97 -15.42
N ARG A 876 -45.47 -28.04 -15.32
CA ARG A 876 -45.40 -26.89 -14.40
C ARG A 876 -45.38 -27.28 -12.92
N GLN A 877 -46.08 -28.34 -12.52
CA GLN A 877 -46.02 -28.87 -11.15
C GLN A 877 -44.64 -29.49 -10.85
N GLU A 878 -44.09 -30.26 -11.79
CA GLU A 878 -42.74 -30.84 -11.68
C GLU A 878 -41.67 -29.75 -11.59
N THR A 879 -41.77 -28.67 -12.38
CA THR A 879 -40.85 -27.52 -12.31
C THR A 879 -40.90 -26.80 -10.96
N GLU A 880 -42.09 -26.58 -10.39
CA GLU A 880 -42.23 -25.93 -9.07
C GLU A 880 -41.70 -26.81 -7.93
N GLU A 881 -41.83 -28.14 -8.02
CA GLU A 881 -41.21 -29.07 -7.08
C GLU A 881 -39.67 -29.03 -7.17
N MET A 882 -39.11 -29.00 -8.39
CA MET A 882 -37.66 -28.85 -8.58
C MET A 882 -37.13 -27.51 -8.06
N LYS A 883 -37.87 -26.41 -8.22
CA LYS A 883 -37.52 -25.10 -7.63
C LYS A 883 -37.49 -25.15 -6.10
N LYS A 884 -38.46 -25.81 -5.48
CA LYS A 884 -38.49 -25.99 -4.02
C LYS A 884 -37.28 -26.78 -3.52
N ASN A 885 -36.89 -27.84 -4.24
CA ASN A 885 -35.70 -28.64 -3.93
C ASN A 885 -34.39 -27.86 -4.16
N MET A 886 -34.36 -26.91 -5.10
CA MET A 886 -33.23 -25.99 -5.30
C MET A 886 -33.03 -25.08 -4.09
N GLU A 887 -34.12 -24.50 -3.56
CA GLU A 887 -34.06 -23.60 -2.42
C GLU A 887 -33.61 -24.33 -1.14
N THR A 888 -34.05 -25.57 -0.92
CA THR A 888 -33.55 -26.37 0.23
C THR A 888 -32.05 -26.69 0.12
N LEU A 889 -31.56 -27.04 -1.08
CA LEU A 889 -30.11 -27.25 -1.30
C LEU A 889 -29.31 -25.96 -1.13
N ARG A 890 -29.90 -24.81 -1.49
CA ARG A 890 -29.30 -23.50 -1.24
C ARG A 890 -29.18 -23.20 0.25
N GLU A 891 -30.24 -23.40 1.04
CA GLU A 891 -30.23 -23.24 2.49
C GLU A 891 -29.22 -24.19 3.18
N GLU A 892 -29.01 -25.39 2.63
CA GLU A 892 -28.00 -26.34 3.12
C GLU A 892 -26.57 -25.90 2.77
N ALA A 893 -26.34 -25.44 1.53
CA ALA A 893 -25.05 -24.89 1.10
C ALA A 893 -24.67 -23.62 1.88
N GLU A 894 -25.63 -22.74 2.20
CA GLU A 894 -25.42 -21.55 3.02
C GLU A 894 -25.09 -21.90 4.48
N ARG A 895 -25.76 -22.91 5.06
CA ARG A 895 -25.40 -23.44 6.38
C ARG A 895 -24.00 -24.05 6.41
N ALA A 896 -23.65 -24.89 5.42
CA ALA A 896 -22.32 -25.48 5.30
C ALA A 896 -21.21 -24.42 5.11
N TRP A 897 -21.49 -23.37 4.33
CA TRP A 897 -20.55 -22.25 4.14
C TRP A 897 -20.32 -21.46 5.43
N ASN A 898 -21.36 -21.17 6.21
CA ASN A 898 -21.21 -20.50 7.51
C ASN A 898 -20.37 -21.34 8.50
N VAL A 899 -20.59 -22.66 8.57
CA VAL A 899 -19.77 -23.57 9.41
C VAL A 899 -18.31 -23.61 8.93
N THR A 900 -18.07 -23.58 7.62
CA THR A 900 -16.71 -23.53 7.05
C THR A 900 -16.01 -22.22 7.47
N ARG A 901 -16.70 -21.08 7.39
CA ARG A 901 -16.17 -19.78 7.83
C ARG A 901 -15.86 -19.75 9.33
N GLU A 902 -16.71 -20.36 10.17
CA GLU A 902 -16.43 -20.47 11.61
C GLU A 902 -15.19 -21.35 11.91
N ALA A 903 -14.93 -22.38 11.09
CA ALA A 903 -13.71 -23.19 11.20
C ALA A 903 -12.46 -22.43 10.69
N GLU A 904 -12.57 -21.64 9.64
CA GLU A 904 -11.51 -20.74 9.16
C GLU A 904 -11.16 -19.65 10.19
N GLU A 905 -12.17 -19.09 10.87
CA GLU A 905 -11.97 -18.11 11.95
C GLU A 905 -11.23 -18.71 13.16
N ARG A 906 -11.52 -19.98 13.53
CA ARG A 906 -10.78 -20.69 14.59
C ARG A 906 -9.33 -21.00 14.19
N LEU A 907 -9.13 -21.51 12.98
CA LEU A 907 -7.79 -21.74 12.42
C LEU A 907 -6.94 -20.46 12.37
N LYS A 908 -7.57 -19.29 12.22
CA LYS A 908 -6.89 -17.99 12.30
C LYS A 908 -6.45 -17.66 13.73
N VAL A 909 -7.28 -17.94 14.73
CA VAL A 909 -6.92 -17.73 16.15
C VAL A 909 -5.79 -18.67 16.57
N THR A 910 -5.87 -19.96 16.25
CA THR A 910 -4.81 -20.93 16.58
C THR A 910 -3.48 -20.58 15.87
N LEU A 911 -3.53 -20.05 14.64
CA LEU A 911 -2.35 -19.50 13.96
C LEU A 911 -1.73 -18.27 14.66
N GLU A 912 -2.56 -17.39 15.24
CA GLU A 912 -2.09 -16.22 15.99
C GLU A 912 -1.43 -16.65 17.31
N GLU A 913 -2.03 -17.58 18.05
CA GLU A 913 -1.46 -18.17 19.27
C GLU A 913 -0.12 -18.89 19.02
N VAL A 914 0.01 -19.62 17.91
CA VAL A 914 1.28 -20.25 17.49
C VAL A 914 2.38 -19.21 17.24
N GLU A 915 2.07 -18.07 16.61
CA GLU A 915 3.07 -17.03 16.37
C GLU A 915 3.46 -16.27 17.65
N GLU A 916 2.53 -16.07 18.58
CA GLU A 916 2.83 -15.54 19.91
C GLU A 916 3.71 -16.50 20.73
N ALA A 917 3.40 -17.80 20.73
CA ALA A 917 4.24 -18.82 21.37
C ALA A 917 5.66 -18.90 20.75
N LYS A 918 5.78 -18.81 19.43
CA LYS A 918 7.09 -18.69 18.75
C LYS A 918 7.79 -17.37 19.06
N ALA A 919 7.06 -16.28 19.33
CA ALA A 919 7.66 -15.02 19.75
C ALA A 919 8.24 -15.13 21.17
N ALA A 920 7.54 -15.82 22.07
CA ALA A 920 8.03 -16.15 23.41
C ALA A 920 9.25 -17.10 23.38
N GLU A 921 9.26 -18.15 22.54
CA GLU A 921 10.43 -19.04 22.38
C GLU A 921 11.66 -18.24 21.86
N ARG A 922 11.45 -17.32 20.89
CA ARG A 922 12.50 -16.41 20.41
C ARG A 922 13.04 -15.49 21.53
N GLN A 923 12.20 -15.13 22.50
CA GLN A 923 12.59 -14.30 23.63
C GLN A 923 13.41 -15.08 24.67
N ALA A 924 13.09 -16.35 24.92
CA ALA A 924 13.83 -17.23 25.82
C ALA A 924 15.14 -17.80 25.21
N GLY A 925 15.12 -18.14 23.91
CA GLY A 925 16.27 -18.72 23.21
C GLY A 925 17.47 -17.77 23.08
N GLY A 926 17.26 -16.46 23.24
CA GLY A 926 18.34 -15.46 23.29
C GLY A 926 19.28 -15.60 24.50
N MET A 927 18.95 -16.44 25.49
CA MET A 927 19.74 -16.61 26.71
C MET A 927 20.78 -17.75 26.66
N ILE A 928 20.75 -18.65 25.64
CA ILE A 928 21.64 -19.81 25.58
C ILE A 928 22.07 -20.14 24.12
N HIS A 929 23.27 -19.75 23.68
CA HIS A 929 24.45 -20.64 23.72
C HIS A 929 25.66 -20.18 22.89
N HIS A 930 26.83 -20.67 23.33
CA HIS A 930 28.10 -20.58 22.62
C HIS A 930 28.99 -21.78 22.97
N GLN A 931 29.33 -22.65 21.99
CA GLN A 931 30.72 -23.09 21.71
C GLN A 931 30.86 -24.18 20.62
N ASP A 932 32.01 -24.08 19.95
CA ASP A 932 32.59 -24.74 18.77
C ASP A 932 32.57 -26.29 18.62
N THR A 933 32.18 -26.72 17.42
CA THR A 933 32.93 -27.53 16.42
C THR A 933 34.09 -28.50 16.80
N LYS A 934 34.01 -29.79 16.37
CA LYS A 934 34.78 -30.42 15.24
C LYS A 934 34.68 -31.98 15.16
N HIS A 935 34.81 -32.53 13.94
CA HIS A 935 34.73 -33.97 13.58
C HIS A 935 36.04 -34.79 13.83
N PRO A 936 35.98 -36.14 13.84
CA PRO A 936 36.35 -36.91 12.62
C PRO A 936 35.46 -38.14 12.29
N SER A 937 35.83 -38.86 11.23
CA SER A 937 35.09 -39.84 10.41
C SER A 937 35.14 -41.33 10.82
N SER A 938 34.14 -42.14 10.44
CA SER A 938 34.25 -43.23 9.40
C SER A 938 33.09 -44.26 9.41
N SER A 939 32.68 -44.73 8.22
CA SER A 939 31.73 -45.82 7.93
C SER A 939 32.50 -47.14 7.62
N PRO A 940 31.90 -48.37 7.48
CA PRO A 940 31.09 -48.69 6.28
C PRO A 940 30.11 -49.94 6.27
N SER A 941 28.94 -49.79 5.63
CA SER A 941 28.35 -50.75 4.63
C SER A 941 27.92 -52.19 5.08
N SER A 942 27.22 -53.06 4.32
CA SER A 942 26.56 -53.09 2.99
C SER A 942 25.46 -54.20 3.00
N SER A 943 24.47 -54.26 2.10
CA SER A 943 24.43 -55.13 0.88
C SER A 943 22.93 -55.45 0.52
N SER A 944 22.48 -55.85 -0.68
CA SER A 944 23.01 -55.78 -2.07
C SER A 944 21.94 -56.20 -3.12
N SER A 945 22.05 -55.68 -4.36
CA SER A 945 21.69 -56.26 -5.69
C SER A 945 20.62 -57.38 -5.80
N SER A 946 19.52 -57.27 -6.56
CA SER A 946 19.34 -57.06 -8.03
C SER A 946 19.58 -58.27 -8.95
N SER A 947 18.57 -58.61 -9.78
CA SER A 947 18.71 -59.22 -11.12
C SER A 947 17.38 -59.20 -11.89
N GLN A 948 17.47 -59.09 -13.21
CA GLN A 948 16.51 -58.49 -14.13
C GLN A 948 15.65 -59.48 -14.95
N GLN A 949 14.48 -58.97 -15.41
CA GLN A 949 13.85 -59.20 -16.75
C GLN A 949 13.24 -60.59 -17.08
N PRO A 950 12.38 -60.75 -18.13
CA PRO A 950 11.92 -59.73 -19.11
C PRO A 950 10.40 -59.61 -19.41
N THR A 951 10.02 -58.39 -19.81
CA THR A 951 9.04 -57.97 -20.86
C THR A 951 7.56 -58.42 -20.90
N GLY A 952 6.69 -57.40 -20.96
CA GLY A 952 5.45 -57.38 -21.75
C GLY A 952 5.06 -55.93 -22.09
N LYS A 953 5.05 -55.53 -23.36
CA LYS A 953 4.81 -54.13 -23.78
C LYS A 953 3.33 -53.82 -23.96
N ILE A 954 2.86 -52.69 -23.43
CA ILE A 954 1.62 -52.00 -23.85
C ILE A 954 1.98 -50.55 -24.19
N ARG A 955 1.38 -50.00 -25.24
CA ARG A 955 1.61 -48.62 -25.73
C ARG A 955 0.47 -47.71 -25.27
N LEU A 956 0.80 -46.55 -24.70
CA LEU A 956 -0.15 -45.45 -24.46
C LEU A 956 -0.07 -44.43 -25.61
N SER A 957 -1.18 -43.72 -25.83
CA SER A 957 -1.34 -42.72 -26.88
C SER A 957 -0.77 -41.35 -26.47
N LYS A 958 -0.70 -40.42 -27.44
CA LYS A 958 -0.12 -39.08 -27.24
C LYS A 958 -0.93 -38.22 -26.24
N GLU A 959 -2.25 -38.38 -26.21
CA GLU A 959 -3.16 -37.63 -25.34
C GLU A 959 -3.16 -38.17 -23.89
N GLU A 960 -2.91 -39.46 -23.71
CA GLU A 960 -2.67 -40.08 -22.39
C GLU A 960 -1.30 -39.67 -21.82
N PHE A 961 -0.29 -39.53 -22.69
CA PHE A 961 1.04 -39.03 -22.32
C PHE A 961 0.99 -37.57 -21.85
N GLU A 962 0.24 -36.68 -22.53
CA GLU A 962 0.10 -35.28 -22.14
C GLU A 962 -0.66 -35.11 -20.80
N ARG A 963 -1.72 -35.91 -20.55
CA ARG A 963 -2.43 -35.91 -19.25
C ARG A 963 -1.57 -36.43 -18.09
N LEU A 964 -0.74 -37.46 -18.31
CA LEU A 964 0.20 -37.94 -17.30
C LEU A 964 1.36 -36.96 -17.09
N SER A 965 1.82 -36.28 -18.13
CA SER A 965 2.89 -35.29 -18.01
C SER A 965 2.46 -34.06 -17.21
N LYS A 966 1.25 -33.54 -17.41
CA LYS A 966 0.74 -32.43 -16.59
C LYS A 966 0.58 -32.81 -15.12
N LYS A 967 0.11 -34.03 -14.84
CA LYS A 967 0.05 -34.58 -13.47
C LYS A 967 1.44 -34.76 -12.85
N ALA A 968 2.46 -35.07 -13.65
CA ALA A 968 3.85 -35.15 -13.24
C ALA A 968 4.55 -33.77 -13.11
N GLU A 969 3.99 -32.70 -13.69
CA GLU A 969 4.41 -31.31 -13.47
C GLU A 969 3.74 -30.73 -12.21
N GLU A 970 2.45 -31.00 -11.98
CA GLU A 970 1.74 -30.57 -10.77
C GLU A 970 2.30 -31.28 -9.52
N CYS A 971 2.60 -32.59 -9.57
CA CYS A 971 3.33 -33.27 -8.50
C CYS A 971 4.81 -32.86 -8.39
N ARG A 972 5.44 -32.33 -9.45
CA ARG A 972 6.77 -31.71 -9.35
C ARG A 972 6.70 -30.36 -8.68
N ALA A 973 5.75 -29.50 -9.03
CA ALA A 973 5.53 -28.24 -8.33
C ALA A 973 5.25 -28.45 -6.83
N GLU A 974 4.48 -29.50 -6.49
CA GLU A 974 4.23 -29.87 -5.08
C GLU A 974 5.49 -30.41 -4.37
N ALA A 975 6.35 -31.13 -5.08
CA ALA A 975 7.66 -31.57 -4.57
C ALA A 975 8.66 -30.39 -4.47
N ASP A 976 8.68 -29.48 -5.43
CA ASP A 976 9.57 -28.33 -5.50
C ASP A 976 9.20 -27.26 -4.45
N ILE A 977 7.92 -27.08 -4.13
CA ILE A 977 7.48 -26.26 -2.98
C ILE A 977 7.89 -26.92 -1.65
N LYS A 978 7.79 -28.25 -1.52
CA LYS A 978 8.27 -28.97 -0.32
C LYS A 978 9.79 -28.92 -0.19
N VAL A 979 10.54 -29.06 -1.29
CA VAL A 979 12.00 -28.89 -1.34
C VAL A 979 12.39 -27.45 -1.04
N ALA A 980 11.69 -26.45 -1.58
CA ALA A 980 11.93 -25.04 -1.27
C ALA A 980 11.66 -24.71 0.21
N THR A 981 10.64 -25.31 0.81
CA THR A 981 10.33 -25.11 2.24
C THR A 981 11.38 -25.77 3.13
N ILE A 982 11.83 -26.98 2.80
CA ILE A 982 12.91 -27.67 3.52
C ILE A 982 14.26 -26.95 3.32
N MET A 983 14.55 -26.43 2.12
CA MET A 983 15.76 -25.64 1.86
C MET A 983 15.72 -24.30 2.58
N ALA A 984 14.58 -23.62 2.67
CA ALA A 984 14.43 -22.39 3.47
C ALA A 984 14.63 -22.68 4.97
N GLN A 985 14.14 -23.82 5.48
CA GLN A 985 14.41 -24.27 6.84
C GLN A 985 15.90 -24.59 7.06
N MET A 986 16.56 -25.29 6.13
CA MET A 986 18.00 -25.55 6.19
C MET A 986 18.83 -24.26 6.13
N GLU A 987 18.45 -23.27 5.33
CA GLU A 987 19.20 -22.02 5.19
C GLU A 987 18.99 -21.11 6.42
N SER A 988 17.80 -21.12 7.04
CA SER A 988 17.53 -20.50 8.35
C SER A 988 18.32 -21.16 9.50
N ILE A 989 18.53 -22.48 9.45
CA ILE A 989 19.35 -23.20 10.43
C ILE A 989 20.84 -22.91 10.21
N LYS A 990 21.33 -22.97 8.96
CA LYS A 990 22.71 -22.59 8.60
C LYS A 990 23.03 -21.11 8.83
N GLY A 991 22.02 -20.23 8.80
CA GLY A 991 22.16 -18.83 9.18
C GLY A 991 22.49 -18.69 10.67
N ARG A 992 21.68 -19.34 11.52
CA ARG A 992 21.89 -19.40 12.98
C ARG A 992 23.21 -20.09 13.35
N GLU A 993 23.60 -21.15 12.64
CA GLU A 993 24.91 -21.81 12.78
C GLU A 993 26.09 -20.88 12.46
N ARG A 994 26.00 -20.07 11.39
CA ARG A 994 27.05 -19.12 10.98
C ARG A 994 27.21 -17.93 11.93
N GLU A 995 26.12 -17.47 12.55
CA GLU A 995 26.16 -16.38 13.53
C GLU A 995 26.67 -16.86 14.90
N ALA A 996 26.35 -18.10 15.28
CA ALA A 996 26.98 -18.78 16.41
C ALA A 996 28.51 -18.95 16.17
N LEU A 997 28.94 -19.46 15.02
CA LEU A 997 30.35 -19.61 14.65
C LEU A 997 31.15 -18.30 14.77
N LYS A 998 30.63 -17.21 14.18
CA LYS A 998 31.29 -15.89 14.21
C LYS A 998 31.64 -15.43 15.62
N THR A 999 30.73 -15.62 16.56
CA THR A 999 30.91 -15.06 17.89
C THR A 999 31.75 -16.01 18.77
N VAL A 1000 31.77 -17.34 18.49
CA VAL A 1000 32.76 -18.25 19.14
C VAL A 1000 34.18 -17.97 18.66
N GLU A 1001 34.36 -17.65 17.37
CA GLU A 1001 35.64 -17.18 16.82
C GLU A 1001 36.13 -15.93 17.58
N ALA A 1002 35.24 -15.00 17.93
CA ALA A 1002 35.57 -13.83 18.75
C ALA A 1002 35.98 -14.21 20.20
N VAL A 1003 35.27 -15.14 20.84
CA VAL A 1003 35.65 -15.67 22.17
C VAL A 1003 36.99 -16.40 22.13
N LYS A 1004 37.31 -17.07 21.03
CA LYS A 1004 38.58 -17.77 20.80
C LYS A 1004 39.75 -16.83 20.58
N VAL A 1005 39.53 -15.71 19.87
CA VAL A 1005 40.51 -14.62 19.75
C VAL A 1005 40.77 -13.96 21.10
N GLU A 1006 39.73 -13.73 21.91
CA GLU A 1006 39.92 -13.16 23.25
C GLU A 1006 40.56 -14.16 24.22
N LYS A 1007 40.24 -15.46 24.10
CA LYS A 1007 40.98 -16.52 24.79
C LYS A 1007 42.47 -16.53 24.41
N GLN A 1008 42.81 -16.40 23.12
CA GLN A 1008 44.20 -16.31 22.68
C GLN A 1008 44.91 -15.05 23.20
N ARG A 1009 44.22 -13.91 23.31
CA ARG A 1009 44.76 -12.73 23.99
C ARG A 1009 45.06 -12.98 25.47
N VAL A 1010 44.15 -13.66 26.17
CA VAL A 1010 44.36 -14.03 27.58
C VAL A 1010 45.48 -15.06 27.72
N GLU A 1011 45.58 -16.05 26.82
CA GLU A 1011 46.69 -17.01 26.79
C GLU A 1011 48.04 -16.32 26.53
N SER A 1012 48.13 -15.37 25.58
CA SER A 1012 49.33 -14.56 25.36
C SER A 1012 49.66 -13.65 26.54
N ALA A 1013 48.66 -13.05 27.20
CA ALA A 1013 48.87 -12.24 28.40
C ALA A 1013 49.35 -13.09 29.59
N ILE A 1014 48.88 -14.34 29.69
CA ILE A 1014 49.37 -15.32 30.65
C ILE A 1014 50.80 -15.77 30.29
N GLU A 1015 51.13 -15.98 29.01
CA GLU A 1015 52.49 -16.32 28.57
C GLU A 1015 53.48 -15.17 28.83
N GLU A 1016 53.04 -13.92 28.69
CA GLU A 1016 53.83 -12.74 29.02
C GLU A 1016 53.97 -12.52 30.54
N ALA A 1017 52.91 -12.78 31.32
CA ALA A 1017 52.98 -12.82 32.78
C ALA A 1017 53.88 -13.97 33.30
N LEU A 1018 53.87 -15.13 32.64
CA LEU A 1018 54.77 -16.25 32.93
C LEU A 1018 56.21 -15.89 32.59
N LYS A 1019 56.50 -15.22 31.46
CA LYS A 1019 57.84 -14.69 31.18
C LYS A 1019 58.30 -13.66 32.21
N GLN A 1020 57.40 -12.80 32.70
CA GLN A 1020 57.72 -11.88 33.80
C GLN A 1020 57.97 -12.62 35.13
N ALA A 1021 57.23 -13.70 35.40
CA ALA A 1021 57.45 -14.58 36.55
C ALA A 1021 58.79 -15.33 36.43
N ASP A 1022 59.12 -15.89 35.26
CA ASP A 1022 60.42 -16.54 34.98
C ASP A 1022 61.58 -15.55 35.11
N MET A 1023 61.40 -14.30 34.67
CA MET A 1023 62.39 -13.22 34.89
C MET A 1023 62.52 -12.86 36.39
N ALA A 1024 61.43 -12.89 37.15
CA ALA A 1024 61.43 -12.66 38.59
C ALA A 1024 62.07 -13.84 39.36
N ASP A 1025 61.82 -15.09 38.95
CA ASP A 1025 62.44 -16.29 39.52
C ASP A 1025 63.92 -16.38 39.12
N ALA A 1026 64.31 -15.93 37.92
CA ALA A 1026 65.72 -15.77 37.54
C ALA A 1026 66.42 -14.68 38.38
N ALA A 1027 65.75 -13.55 38.62
CA ALA A 1027 66.25 -12.51 39.51
C ALA A 1027 66.36 -13.02 40.96
N LYS A 1028 65.38 -13.81 41.42
CA LYS A 1028 65.42 -14.49 42.72
C LYS A 1028 66.56 -15.50 42.79
N GLN A 1029 66.81 -16.32 41.77
CA GLN A 1029 67.97 -17.23 41.74
C GLN A 1029 69.31 -16.48 41.75
N VAL A 1030 69.39 -15.28 41.16
CA VAL A 1030 70.57 -14.40 41.28
C VAL A 1030 70.71 -13.87 42.71
N VAL A 1031 69.63 -13.45 43.35
CA VAL A 1031 69.63 -12.99 44.75
C VAL A 1031 69.93 -14.12 45.73
N GLU A 1032 69.35 -15.31 45.55
CA GLU A 1032 69.65 -16.54 46.28
C GLU A 1032 71.10 -16.97 46.05
N GLY A 1033 71.61 -16.86 44.83
CA GLY A 1033 73.01 -17.12 44.49
C GLY A 1033 73.99 -16.16 45.16
N GLU A 1034 73.68 -14.85 45.20
CA GLU A 1034 74.47 -13.87 45.96
C GLU A 1034 74.33 -14.09 47.48
N LEU A 1035 73.14 -14.44 47.99
CA LEU A 1035 72.94 -14.84 49.39
C LEU A 1035 73.73 -16.10 49.75
N LEU A 1036 73.86 -17.05 48.84
CA LEU A 1036 74.60 -18.29 49.05
C LEU A 1036 76.12 -18.06 48.96
N LYS A 1037 76.59 -17.19 48.05
CA LYS A 1037 77.96 -16.66 48.06
C LYS A 1037 78.25 -15.83 49.32
N TRP A 1038 77.29 -15.07 49.81
CA TRP A 1038 77.42 -14.28 51.04
C TRP A 1038 77.52 -15.20 52.26
N ARG A 1039 76.63 -16.21 52.40
CA ARG A 1039 76.73 -17.26 53.42
C ARG A 1039 78.04 -18.07 53.31
N GLN A 1040 78.54 -18.32 52.09
CA GLN A 1040 79.85 -18.96 51.91
C GLN A 1040 81.01 -18.06 52.34
N ARG A 1041 80.98 -16.74 52.05
CA ARG A 1041 81.96 -15.76 52.57
C ARG A 1041 81.88 -15.64 54.09
N ASP A 1042 80.69 -15.64 54.68
CA ASP A 1042 80.49 -15.65 56.14
C ASP A 1042 81.02 -16.95 56.76
N SER A 1043 80.84 -18.11 56.11
CA SER A 1043 81.42 -19.38 56.57
C SER A 1043 82.95 -19.41 56.46
N PHE A 1044 83.54 -18.72 55.47
CA PHE A 1044 84.98 -18.56 55.36
C PHE A 1044 85.54 -17.59 56.42
N ASN A 1045 84.89 -16.44 56.63
CA ASN A 1045 85.25 -15.44 57.65
C ASN A 1045 84.98 -15.89 59.09
N SER A 1046 84.22 -16.96 59.31
CA SER A 1046 84.02 -17.59 60.62
C SER A 1046 84.90 -18.84 60.84
N SER A 1047 85.76 -19.17 59.87
CA SER A 1047 86.72 -20.29 59.91
C SER A 1047 88.20 -19.84 59.89
N SER A 1048 88.47 -18.54 60.09
CA SER A 1048 89.80 -17.91 60.03
C SER A 1048 90.08 -17.05 61.26
#